data_AF-A0A1Q7N0W9-F1
#
_entry.id   AF-A0A1Q7N0W9-F1
#
_cell.length_a   1.000
_cell.length_b   1.000
_cell.length_c   1.000
_cell.angle_alpha   90.00
_cell.angle_beta   90.00
_cell.angle_gamma   90.00
#
_symmetry.space_group_name_H-M   'P 1'
#
loop_
_entity.id
_entity.type
_entity.pdbx_description
1 polymer ?
#
loop_
_entity_poly.entity_id
_entity_poly.type
_entity_poly.pdbx_seq_one_letter_code
_entity_poly.pdbx_strand_id
1 'polypeptide(L)'
;MKRSIVRLSFISLLVTAYGICAATTAHAYIKKIQITTRQSPAFGGYSWPGVGQYEKIAGKAFGELDPKDSRNQVLVDLQLAPRNAGGKVEYSFDFYLLKPVDLSKGNHKMLYEPPNRGRKTIVALNRGVGGNDPGVVTDASLLGDSFLLPQGYSLSFSGWDASAGNSSANFNTTITLPVARNADGSPITGPAYEYIVNGGTSYELTYAAATIDRSKATLTHRVHLNDKPEIVPSSGWQYNADGTAIGLLPAGTSFVANDIYEFSYTAKDPTVNGVGFAAVRDWNAWLRYETKDSAGTANPLAGDITRIYTECSSQPCRFLNDFRYLGFNEAENGKPVFDGILQWIGAGDGISMNYRWSDPGRTERNRQDHLYLEGRFPFANVMTKDPITGRSDSRYARCEKTHTCPYAMEIFSANEYWVKAGSLMTTDPAGEKDLPDSPFTRIYFMSSMQHGTGNPASKGNCQQFQNPLDQQGVQRALFVALDKWITTGALPPPSQFPKLSDGTLVKPDQASTGFPRIPGMTYTGFKTTRYLFNYGPNFYKTGIPTINPPLFAPPYQDNPANGPIYPSFVPKTDADGNDIAGIRLPEVQVPLATYTGWALRAAPHNDDGCEAAGQYIPFPKTKVDRIESADPRLSVEERYGNFETYAARFEQAVNDLVRRGILLPFDAERMLKKNLEDVRKRNLFSKK
;
A
#
# COMPACT_ATOMS: atom_id res chain seq x y z
N MET A 1 -41.84 89.45 -5.99
CA MET A 1 -40.39 89.16 -5.88
C MET A 1 -40.09 87.90 -6.71
N LYS A 2 -39.24 88.05 -7.75
CA LYS A 2 -38.39 87.06 -8.48
C LYS A 2 -38.99 85.67 -8.81
N ARG A 3 -39.28 85.37 -10.09
CA ARG A 3 -38.41 84.67 -11.11
C ARG A 3 -38.15 83.20 -10.72
N SER A 4 -38.10 82.16 -11.56
CA SER A 4 -38.29 81.88 -13.01
C SER A 4 -37.65 80.48 -13.24
N ILE A 5 -38.07 79.72 -14.27
CA ILE A 5 -37.21 78.82 -15.12
C ILE A 5 -36.64 77.51 -14.47
N VAL A 6 -36.42 76.34 -15.08
CA VAL A 6 -36.68 75.66 -16.38
C VAL A 6 -36.36 74.15 -16.17
N ARG A 7 -36.95 73.32 -17.03
CA ARG A 7 -36.71 71.89 -17.34
C ARG A 7 -35.24 71.43 -17.30
N LEU A 8 -35.00 70.13 -17.03
CA LEU A 8 -34.38 69.23 -18.02
C LEU A 8 -34.54 67.75 -17.62
N SER A 9 -34.94 66.95 -18.60
CA SER A 9 -35.10 65.49 -18.58
C SER A 9 -33.76 64.77 -18.51
N PHE A 10 -33.70 63.62 -17.82
CA PHE A 10 -32.89 62.48 -18.27
C PHE A 10 -33.58 61.16 -17.87
N ILE A 11 -34.04 60.46 -18.90
CA ILE A 11 -34.40 59.05 -18.87
C ILE A 11 -33.09 58.26 -18.74
N SER A 12 -33.03 57.31 -17.81
CA SER A 12 -32.02 56.26 -17.83
C SER A 12 -32.65 54.96 -17.36
N LEU A 13 -33.01 54.13 -18.35
CA LEU A 13 -33.24 52.70 -18.17
C LEU A 13 -31.95 52.06 -17.65
N LEU A 14 -31.98 51.52 -16.44
CA LEU A 14 -30.99 50.55 -15.98
C LEU A 14 -31.60 49.16 -16.11
N VAL A 15 -31.35 48.53 -17.26
CA VAL A 15 -31.52 47.08 -17.45
C VAL A 15 -30.51 46.39 -16.56
N THR A 16 -30.96 45.86 -15.43
CA THR A 16 -30.16 44.99 -14.58
C THR A 16 -30.09 43.62 -15.25
N ALA A 17 -29.04 43.40 -16.04
CA ALA A 17 -28.70 42.08 -16.55
C ALA A 17 -28.26 41.20 -15.38
N TYR A 18 -29.19 40.44 -14.81
CA TYR A 18 -28.86 39.26 -14.02
C TYR A 18 -28.23 38.25 -14.97
N GLY A 19 -26.91 38.29 -15.08
CA GLY A 19 -26.12 37.23 -15.69
C GLY A 19 -26.33 35.96 -14.87
N ILE A 20 -27.21 35.09 -15.35
CA ILE A 20 -27.23 33.69 -14.95
C ILE A 20 -25.90 33.12 -15.43
N CYS A 21 -24.86 33.18 -14.59
CA CYS A 21 -23.73 32.30 -14.72
C CYS A 21 -24.29 30.88 -14.50
N ALA A 22 -24.67 30.23 -15.59
CA ALA A 22 -24.77 28.78 -15.60
C ALA A 22 -23.40 28.27 -15.16
N ALA A 23 -23.31 27.79 -13.92
CA ALA A 23 -22.17 27.02 -13.48
C ALA A 23 -22.10 25.85 -14.47
N THR A 24 -21.15 25.90 -15.39
CA THR A 24 -20.78 24.72 -16.19
C THR A 24 -20.47 23.65 -15.17
N THR A 25 -21.34 22.66 -15.07
CA THR A 25 -21.16 21.52 -14.18
C THR A 25 -19.79 20.95 -14.48
N ALA A 26 -18.86 21.11 -13.55
CA ALA A 26 -17.58 20.48 -13.65
C ALA A 26 -17.80 18.98 -13.39
N HIS A 27 -18.00 18.21 -14.46
CA HIS A 27 -18.17 16.77 -14.39
C HIS A 27 -16.82 16.10 -14.06
N ALA A 28 -16.78 15.00 -13.33
CA ALA A 28 -15.53 14.25 -13.21
C ALA A 28 -15.28 13.55 -14.56
N TYR A 29 -14.45 14.09 -15.45
CA TYR A 29 -14.53 13.72 -16.87
C TYR A 29 -13.62 12.54 -17.21
N ILE A 30 -14.05 11.32 -16.86
CA ILE A 30 -13.84 10.21 -17.79
C ILE A 30 -14.54 10.61 -19.09
N LYS A 31 -13.74 11.09 -20.05
CA LYS A 31 -14.21 11.65 -21.32
C LYS A 31 -14.80 10.57 -22.19
N LYS A 32 -14.12 9.42 -22.22
CA LYS A 32 -14.43 8.30 -23.08
C LYS A 32 -14.00 7.00 -22.42
N ILE A 33 -14.82 5.96 -22.55
CA ILE A 33 -14.37 4.59 -22.39
C ILE A 33 -14.38 3.86 -23.74
N GLN A 34 -13.47 2.92 -23.90
CA GLN A 34 -13.40 2.01 -25.03
C GLN A 34 -13.43 0.59 -24.47
N ILE A 35 -14.57 -0.09 -24.60
CA ILE A 35 -14.70 -1.49 -24.23
C ILE A 35 -14.05 -2.35 -25.31
N THR A 36 -13.04 -3.11 -24.94
CA THR A 36 -12.33 -4.03 -25.84
C THR A 36 -12.69 -5.48 -25.57
N THR A 37 -13.18 -5.79 -24.38
CA THR A 37 -13.64 -7.12 -24.00
C THR A 37 -14.99 -7.03 -23.31
N ARG A 38 -15.95 -7.84 -23.77
CA ARG A 38 -17.18 -8.15 -23.04
C ARG A 38 -17.41 -9.65 -23.09
N GLN A 39 -17.51 -10.28 -21.94
CA GLN A 39 -17.79 -11.70 -21.81
C GLN A 39 -18.96 -11.88 -20.85
N SER A 40 -20.08 -12.37 -21.37
CA SER A 40 -21.29 -12.67 -20.60
C SER A 40 -21.86 -14.02 -21.06
N PRO A 41 -21.94 -15.03 -20.18
CA PRO A 41 -21.48 -15.02 -18.79
C PRO A 41 -19.95 -15.19 -18.66
N ALA A 42 -19.39 -14.62 -17.59
CA ALA A 42 -18.05 -14.93 -17.08
C ALA A 42 -18.07 -16.23 -16.23
N PHE A 43 -16.91 -16.63 -15.69
CA PHE A 43 -16.76 -17.76 -14.75
C PHE A 43 -17.31 -19.10 -15.27
N GLY A 44 -17.16 -19.35 -16.58
CA GLY A 44 -17.68 -20.56 -17.23
C GLY A 44 -19.20 -20.69 -17.19
N GLY A 45 -19.95 -19.61 -16.91
CA GLY A 45 -21.41 -19.65 -16.77
C GLY A 45 -21.92 -20.01 -15.38
N TYR A 46 -21.04 -20.09 -14.37
CA TYR A 46 -21.46 -20.34 -12.98
C TYR A 46 -22.50 -19.31 -12.53
N SER A 47 -23.53 -19.78 -11.82
CA SER A 47 -24.64 -18.97 -11.33
C SER A 47 -24.72 -19.08 -9.82
N TRP A 48 -24.56 -17.96 -9.12
CA TRP A 48 -24.65 -17.91 -7.66
C TRP A 48 -26.12 -17.85 -7.21
N PRO A 49 -26.52 -18.64 -6.19
CA PRO A 49 -27.86 -18.54 -5.62
C PRO A 49 -28.20 -17.10 -5.20
N GLY A 50 -29.37 -16.61 -5.61
CA GLY A 50 -29.83 -15.24 -5.31
C GLY A 50 -29.27 -14.15 -6.21
N VAL A 51 -28.02 -14.25 -6.67
CA VAL A 51 -27.33 -13.21 -7.46
C VAL A 51 -27.41 -13.49 -8.98
N GLY A 52 -27.29 -14.75 -9.40
CA GLY A 52 -27.24 -15.14 -10.80
C GLY A 52 -25.82 -15.17 -11.39
N GLN A 53 -25.72 -14.98 -12.70
CA GLN A 53 -24.45 -14.98 -13.44
C GLN A 53 -23.79 -13.60 -13.43
N TYR A 54 -22.47 -13.59 -13.65
CA TYR A 54 -21.67 -12.38 -13.80
C TYR A 54 -21.26 -12.15 -15.25
N GLU A 55 -20.99 -10.90 -15.62
CA GLU A 55 -20.27 -10.53 -16.85
C GLU A 55 -18.94 -9.84 -16.53
N LYS A 56 -18.00 -9.98 -17.47
CA LYS A 56 -16.69 -9.32 -17.47
C LYS A 56 -16.68 -8.25 -18.55
N ILE A 57 -16.24 -7.05 -18.19
CA ILE A 57 -16.04 -5.92 -19.10
C ILE A 57 -14.62 -5.39 -18.88
N ALA A 58 -13.81 -5.27 -19.93
CA ALA A 58 -12.49 -4.67 -19.86
C ALA A 58 -12.24 -3.74 -21.04
N GLY A 59 -11.36 -2.77 -20.86
CA GLY A 59 -11.14 -1.72 -21.84
C GLY A 59 -10.17 -0.65 -21.39
N LYS A 60 -10.20 0.48 -22.10
CA LYS A 60 -9.39 1.66 -21.83
C LYS A 60 -10.28 2.85 -21.54
N ALA A 61 -9.97 3.63 -20.52
CA ALA A 61 -10.62 4.89 -20.19
C ALA A 61 -9.68 6.05 -20.50
N PHE A 62 -10.25 7.17 -20.92
CA PHE A 62 -9.54 8.40 -21.28
C PHE A 62 -10.11 9.54 -20.44
N GLY A 63 -9.24 10.25 -19.74
CA GLY A 63 -9.62 11.35 -18.83
C GLY A 63 -8.90 12.65 -19.16
N GLU A 64 -9.45 13.74 -18.66
CA GLU A 64 -8.92 15.10 -18.81
C GLU A 64 -8.91 15.81 -17.45
N LEU A 65 -7.80 16.44 -17.07
CA LEU A 65 -7.68 17.21 -15.84
C LEU A 65 -7.59 18.70 -16.14
N ASP A 66 -8.33 19.52 -15.38
CA ASP A 66 -8.08 20.95 -15.35
C ASP A 66 -6.93 21.28 -14.38
N PRO A 67 -5.77 21.75 -14.85
CA PRO A 67 -4.72 22.19 -13.94
C PRO A 67 -5.14 23.38 -13.06
N LYS A 68 -6.18 24.14 -13.42
CA LYS A 68 -6.69 25.25 -12.61
C LYS A 68 -7.66 24.82 -11.52
N ASP A 69 -8.22 23.61 -11.56
CA ASP A 69 -9.09 23.11 -10.48
C ASP A 69 -8.27 22.91 -9.20
N SER A 70 -8.75 23.46 -8.08
CA SER A 70 -8.07 23.38 -6.78
C SER A 70 -7.81 21.94 -6.32
N ARG A 71 -8.65 20.99 -6.72
CA ARG A 71 -8.49 19.55 -6.42
C ARG A 71 -7.33 18.92 -7.18
N ASN A 72 -6.98 19.48 -8.33
CA ASN A 72 -5.89 18.99 -9.19
C ASN A 72 -4.58 19.75 -8.96
N GLN A 73 -4.62 20.98 -8.44
CA GLN A 73 -3.44 21.81 -8.17
C GLN A 73 -2.45 21.20 -7.16
N VAL A 74 -2.87 20.22 -6.36
CA VAL A 74 -1.98 19.48 -5.47
C VAL A 74 -0.99 18.58 -6.21
N LEU A 75 -1.26 18.26 -7.48
CA LEU A 75 -0.42 17.41 -8.30
C LEU A 75 0.85 18.14 -8.75
N VAL A 76 2.00 17.63 -8.32
CA VAL A 76 3.31 18.15 -8.71
C VAL A 76 3.47 18.04 -10.21
N ASP A 77 3.97 19.10 -10.84
CA ASP A 77 4.22 19.22 -12.29
C ASP A 77 2.99 19.20 -13.21
N LEU A 78 1.76 19.12 -12.69
CA LEU A 78 0.57 19.15 -13.55
C LEU A 78 0.47 20.44 -14.39
N GLN A 79 0.90 21.59 -13.84
CA GLN A 79 0.92 22.86 -14.57
C GLN A 79 1.87 22.84 -15.78
N LEU A 80 2.90 22.01 -15.73
CA LEU A 80 3.96 21.86 -16.74
C LEU A 80 3.64 20.75 -17.77
N ALA A 81 2.54 20.03 -17.56
CA ALA A 81 2.09 19.00 -18.49
C ALA A 81 1.56 19.63 -19.80
N PRO A 82 1.77 18.98 -20.96
CA PRO A 82 1.12 19.34 -22.21
C PRO A 82 -0.39 19.41 -22.07
N ARG A 83 -1.00 20.37 -22.76
CA ARG A 83 -2.44 20.62 -22.71
C ARG A 83 -3.07 20.46 -24.09
N ASN A 84 -4.27 19.90 -24.14
CA ASN A 84 -5.05 19.82 -25.36
C ASN A 84 -5.66 21.19 -25.72
N ALA A 85 -6.40 21.26 -26.83
CA ALA A 85 -7.05 22.49 -27.30
C ALA A 85 -8.05 23.09 -26.28
N GLY A 86 -8.58 22.28 -25.36
CA GLY A 86 -9.43 22.72 -24.25
C GLY A 86 -8.67 23.22 -23.02
N GLY A 87 -7.33 23.26 -23.08
CA GLY A 87 -6.48 23.67 -21.96
C GLY A 87 -6.39 22.63 -20.84
N LYS A 88 -6.81 21.39 -21.08
CA LYS A 88 -6.80 20.28 -20.11
C LYS A 88 -5.63 19.35 -20.35
N VAL A 89 -5.22 18.63 -19.31
CA VAL A 89 -4.15 17.62 -19.35
C VAL A 89 -4.77 16.25 -19.56
N GLU A 90 -4.33 15.54 -20.59
CA GLU A 90 -4.90 14.23 -20.97
C GLU A 90 -4.17 13.07 -20.30
N TYR A 91 -4.91 12.03 -19.97
CA TYR A 91 -4.39 10.76 -19.48
C TYR A 91 -5.28 9.59 -19.91
N SER A 92 -4.78 8.36 -19.83
CA SER A 92 -5.60 7.18 -20.09
C SER A 92 -5.13 5.97 -19.30
N PHE A 93 -6.01 5.03 -19.01
CA PHE A 93 -5.69 3.84 -18.22
C PHE A 93 -6.54 2.64 -18.64
N ASP A 94 -6.05 1.43 -18.38
CA ASP A 94 -6.81 0.19 -18.58
C ASP A 94 -7.75 -0.06 -17.38
N PHE A 95 -8.93 -0.61 -17.64
CA PHE A 95 -9.87 -1.03 -16.59
C PHE A 95 -10.37 -2.46 -16.79
N TYR A 96 -10.81 -3.07 -15.69
CA TYR A 96 -11.44 -4.38 -15.65
C TYR A 96 -12.60 -4.34 -14.66
N LEU A 97 -13.76 -4.85 -15.05
CA LEU A 97 -14.99 -4.83 -14.27
C LEU A 97 -15.65 -6.21 -14.30
N LEU A 98 -16.07 -6.70 -13.13
CA LEU A 98 -16.96 -7.84 -12.96
C LEU A 98 -18.23 -7.36 -12.29
N LYS A 99 -19.39 -7.71 -12.83
CA LYS A 99 -20.68 -7.35 -12.23
C LYS A 99 -21.72 -8.44 -12.47
N PRO A 100 -22.76 -8.55 -11.63
CA PRO A 100 -23.94 -9.34 -11.96
C PRO A 100 -24.50 -8.92 -13.33
N VAL A 101 -24.94 -9.88 -14.13
CA VAL A 101 -25.62 -9.61 -15.42
C VAL A 101 -26.90 -8.82 -15.15
N ASP A 102 -27.68 -9.27 -14.17
CA ASP A 102 -28.86 -8.59 -13.65
C ASP A 102 -28.48 -7.81 -12.38
N LEU A 103 -28.33 -6.50 -12.52
CA LEU A 103 -27.93 -5.61 -11.41
C LEU A 103 -28.97 -5.56 -10.28
N SER A 104 -30.25 -5.84 -10.57
CA SER A 104 -31.29 -5.88 -9.54
C SER A 104 -31.11 -7.03 -8.53
N LYS A 105 -30.27 -8.02 -8.87
CA LYS A 105 -29.88 -9.14 -8.01
C LYS A 105 -28.51 -8.95 -7.33
N GLY A 106 -27.81 -7.85 -7.66
CA GLY A 106 -26.61 -7.44 -6.95
C GLY A 106 -26.91 -6.86 -5.57
N ASN A 107 -25.87 -6.49 -4.84
CA ASN A 107 -26.01 -5.81 -3.55
C ASN A 107 -25.85 -4.29 -3.64
N HIS A 108 -25.76 -3.74 -4.86
CA HIS A 108 -25.58 -2.31 -5.13
C HIS A 108 -24.31 -1.71 -4.49
N LYS A 109 -23.33 -2.56 -4.17
CA LYS A 109 -22.03 -2.18 -3.61
C LYS A 109 -20.92 -2.62 -4.56
N MET A 110 -19.94 -1.73 -4.73
CA MET A 110 -18.74 -2.03 -5.49
C MET A 110 -17.55 -2.21 -4.55
N LEU A 111 -16.70 -3.19 -4.82
CA LEU A 111 -15.34 -3.23 -4.32
C LEU A 111 -14.40 -2.82 -5.45
N TYR A 112 -13.67 -1.73 -5.24
CA TYR A 112 -12.57 -1.31 -6.09
C TYR A 112 -11.25 -1.85 -5.50
N GLU A 113 -10.37 -2.41 -6.32
CA GLU A 113 -8.99 -2.68 -5.92
C GLU A 113 -8.04 -1.93 -6.86
N PRO A 114 -7.23 -0.97 -6.35
CA PRO A 114 -6.12 -0.42 -7.11
C PRO A 114 -5.05 -1.51 -7.31
N PRO A 115 -4.78 -1.97 -8.55
CA PRO A 115 -3.90 -3.10 -8.78
C PRO A 115 -2.45 -2.80 -8.39
N ASN A 116 -1.76 -3.77 -7.78
CA ASN A 116 -0.37 -3.65 -7.34
C ASN A 116 0.57 -3.83 -8.53
N ARG A 117 1.18 -2.73 -9.01
CA ARG A 117 1.99 -2.71 -10.25
C ARG A 117 1.25 -3.33 -11.43
N GLY A 118 -0.03 -2.98 -11.56
CA GLY A 118 -0.94 -3.48 -12.60
C GLY A 118 -1.55 -4.86 -12.34
N ARG A 119 -1.10 -5.57 -11.30
CA ARG A 119 -1.57 -6.92 -10.95
C ARG A 119 -2.68 -6.89 -9.92
N LYS A 120 -3.74 -7.67 -10.14
CA LYS A 120 -4.88 -7.78 -9.22
C LYS A 120 -4.55 -8.78 -8.11
N THR A 121 -4.81 -8.40 -6.88
CA THR A 121 -4.44 -9.11 -5.65
C THR A 121 -5.63 -9.55 -4.80
N ILE A 122 -6.86 -9.37 -5.32
CA ILE A 122 -8.13 -9.69 -4.68
C ILE A 122 -8.27 -11.15 -4.21
N VAL A 123 -7.42 -12.04 -4.74
CA VAL A 123 -7.40 -13.47 -4.46
C VAL A 123 -7.44 -13.78 -2.96
N ALA A 124 -6.75 -12.98 -2.14
CA ALA A 124 -6.67 -13.21 -0.70
C ALA A 124 -8.00 -12.91 0.01
N LEU A 125 -8.61 -11.75 -0.28
CA LEU A 125 -9.90 -11.39 0.27
C LEU A 125 -11.01 -12.32 -0.28
N ASN A 126 -10.96 -12.65 -1.57
CA ASN A 126 -11.98 -13.40 -2.28
C ASN A 126 -11.81 -14.92 -2.27
N ARG A 127 -11.10 -15.46 -1.26
CA ARG A 127 -10.93 -16.90 -1.00
C ARG A 127 -10.45 -17.69 -2.23
N GLY A 128 -9.43 -17.20 -2.90
CA GLY A 128 -8.75 -17.89 -3.99
C GLY A 128 -9.26 -17.58 -5.39
N VAL A 129 -10.41 -16.91 -5.54
CA VAL A 129 -10.85 -16.40 -6.86
C VAL A 129 -10.15 -15.06 -7.14
N GLY A 130 -9.18 -15.06 -8.04
CA GLY A 130 -8.40 -13.87 -8.40
C GLY A 130 -7.50 -14.08 -9.61
N GLY A 131 -6.32 -13.44 -9.60
CA GLY A 131 -5.43 -13.33 -10.76
C GLY A 131 -5.75 -12.08 -11.60
N ASN A 132 -4.96 -11.83 -12.65
CA ASN A 132 -5.19 -10.64 -13.48
C ASN A 132 -6.46 -10.73 -14.33
N ASP A 133 -6.98 -11.94 -14.53
CA ASP A 133 -8.27 -12.22 -15.16
C ASP A 133 -9.15 -13.10 -14.26
N PRO A 134 -9.74 -12.57 -13.17
CA PRO A 134 -10.52 -13.40 -12.25
C PRO A 134 -11.71 -14.09 -12.94
N GLY A 135 -12.29 -13.46 -13.96
CA GLY A 135 -13.45 -13.96 -14.69
C GLY A 135 -13.23 -15.26 -15.48
N VAL A 136 -12.00 -15.77 -15.59
CA VAL A 136 -11.72 -17.08 -16.23
C VAL A 136 -11.75 -18.27 -15.28
N VAL A 137 -11.89 -18.04 -13.96
CA VAL A 137 -11.98 -19.14 -12.98
C VAL A 137 -13.29 -19.92 -13.20
N THR A 138 -13.19 -21.26 -13.32
CA THR A 138 -14.34 -22.14 -13.60
C THR A 138 -14.57 -23.23 -12.54
N ASP A 139 -13.68 -23.36 -11.54
CA ASP A 139 -13.84 -24.34 -10.47
C ASP A 139 -15.09 -24.00 -9.63
N ALA A 140 -16.11 -24.86 -9.72
CA ALA A 140 -17.40 -24.65 -9.07
C ALA A 140 -17.31 -24.61 -7.53
N SER A 141 -16.38 -25.36 -6.92
CA SER A 141 -16.19 -25.34 -5.47
C SER A 141 -15.56 -24.03 -5.04
N LEU A 142 -14.52 -23.58 -5.75
CA LEU A 142 -13.84 -22.33 -5.47
C LEU A 142 -14.77 -21.13 -5.66
N LEU A 143 -15.58 -21.13 -6.72
CA LEU A 143 -16.56 -20.09 -7.01
C LEU A 143 -17.69 -20.05 -5.96
N GLY A 144 -18.20 -21.22 -5.55
CA GLY A 144 -19.22 -21.32 -4.50
C GLY A 144 -18.72 -20.82 -3.13
N ASP A 145 -17.45 -21.06 -2.82
CA ASP A 145 -16.83 -20.65 -1.55
C ASP A 145 -16.30 -19.21 -1.53
N SER A 146 -16.19 -18.58 -2.70
CA SER A 146 -15.64 -17.22 -2.86
C SER A 146 -16.36 -16.21 -1.96
N PHE A 147 -15.67 -15.15 -1.54
CA PHE A 147 -16.22 -14.28 -0.51
C PHE A 147 -17.17 -13.22 -1.09
N LEU A 148 -16.79 -12.55 -2.18
CA LEU A 148 -17.48 -11.35 -2.66
C LEU A 148 -18.61 -11.66 -3.65
N LEU A 149 -18.38 -12.60 -4.56
CA LEU A 149 -19.31 -12.90 -5.68
C LEU A 149 -20.66 -13.45 -5.20
N PRO A 150 -20.74 -14.39 -4.22
CA PRO A 150 -22.03 -14.87 -3.71
C PRO A 150 -22.83 -13.78 -2.98
N GLN A 151 -22.18 -12.69 -2.58
CA GLN A 151 -22.80 -11.55 -1.91
C GLN A 151 -23.27 -10.47 -2.89
N GLY A 152 -23.07 -10.64 -4.21
CA GLY A 152 -23.57 -9.72 -5.23
C GLY A 152 -22.74 -8.45 -5.42
N TYR A 153 -21.49 -8.41 -4.96
CA TYR A 153 -20.60 -7.27 -5.19
C TYR A 153 -20.24 -7.14 -6.68
N SER A 154 -20.18 -5.91 -7.17
CA SER A 154 -19.42 -5.58 -8.40
C SER A 154 -17.95 -5.35 -8.04
N LEU A 155 -17.02 -5.83 -8.86
CA LEU A 155 -15.57 -5.69 -8.65
C LEU A 155 -14.96 -4.84 -9.76
N SER A 156 -14.23 -3.78 -9.41
CA SER A 156 -13.59 -2.87 -10.38
C SER A 156 -12.10 -2.70 -10.12
N PHE A 157 -11.32 -2.60 -11.20
CA PHE A 157 -9.87 -2.43 -11.19
C PHE A 157 -9.51 -1.41 -12.27
N SER A 158 -8.57 -0.51 -11.97
CA SER A 158 -8.09 0.47 -12.95
C SER A 158 -6.60 0.77 -12.81
N GLY A 159 -5.94 1.05 -13.93
CA GLY A 159 -4.55 1.47 -13.93
C GLY A 159 -4.37 2.85 -13.29
N TRP A 160 -3.32 2.97 -12.49
CA TRP A 160 -2.96 4.19 -11.75
C TRP A 160 -1.44 4.39 -11.62
N ASP A 161 -0.67 3.33 -11.82
CA ASP A 161 0.75 3.20 -11.48
C ASP A 161 1.62 3.07 -12.74
N ALA A 162 2.57 3.98 -12.92
CA ALA A 162 3.53 3.95 -14.04
C ALA A 162 4.42 2.70 -14.03
N SER A 163 4.73 2.18 -12.84
CA SER A 163 5.59 0.99 -12.68
C SER A 163 4.89 -0.32 -13.07
N ALA A 164 3.60 -0.26 -13.43
CA ALA A 164 2.90 -1.37 -14.10
C ALA A 164 3.43 -1.65 -15.52
N GLY A 165 4.26 -0.76 -16.07
CA GLY A 165 4.76 -0.82 -17.44
C GLY A 165 3.69 -0.39 -18.44
N ASN A 166 3.95 -0.66 -19.73
CA ASN A 166 3.10 -0.24 -20.86
C ASN A 166 2.31 -1.38 -21.50
N SER A 167 2.47 -2.62 -21.01
CA SER A 167 1.80 -3.80 -21.56
C SER A 167 0.53 -4.12 -20.77
N SER A 168 -0.60 -4.14 -21.49
CA SER A 168 -1.90 -4.59 -20.98
C SER A 168 -2.18 -6.08 -21.24
N ALA A 169 -1.17 -6.83 -21.69
CA ALA A 169 -1.27 -8.27 -21.89
C ALA A 169 -1.72 -8.97 -20.59
N ASN A 170 -2.51 -10.05 -20.74
CA ASN A 170 -3.10 -10.79 -19.62
C ASN A 170 -3.87 -9.89 -18.63
N PHE A 171 -4.49 -8.81 -19.11
CA PHE A 171 -5.25 -7.85 -18.31
C PHE A 171 -4.44 -7.19 -17.18
N ASN A 172 -3.12 -7.06 -17.35
CA ASN A 172 -2.33 -6.14 -16.54
C ASN A 172 -2.87 -4.70 -16.75
N THR A 173 -3.20 -3.98 -15.69
CA THR A 173 -3.83 -2.66 -15.83
C THR A 173 -2.77 -1.55 -15.79
N THR A 174 -2.58 -0.86 -16.90
CA THR A 174 -1.55 0.18 -17.04
C THR A 174 -2.15 1.59 -17.09
N ILE A 175 -1.29 2.60 -16.99
CA ILE A 175 -1.66 4.01 -17.15
C ILE A 175 -0.69 4.69 -18.11
N THR A 176 -1.22 5.58 -18.95
CA THR A 176 -0.46 6.52 -19.78
C THR A 176 -0.56 7.89 -19.14
N LEU A 177 0.60 8.43 -18.75
CA LEU A 177 0.74 9.67 -18.01
C LEU A 177 1.38 10.75 -18.89
N PRO A 178 1.07 12.04 -18.67
CA PRO A 178 1.75 13.12 -19.34
C PRO A 178 3.18 13.28 -18.83
N VAL A 179 4.07 13.76 -19.70
CA VAL A 179 5.46 14.12 -19.40
C VAL A 179 5.54 15.63 -19.28
N ALA A 180 6.01 16.13 -18.13
CA ALA A 180 6.16 17.56 -17.90
C ALA A 180 7.31 18.16 -18.73
N ARG A 181 7.11 19.39 -19.21
CA ARG A 181 8.05 20.13 -20.05
C ARG A 181 8.28 21.54 -19.51
N ASN A 182 9.41 22.14 -19.85
CA ASN A 182 9.60 23.57 -19.64
C ASN A 182 8.60 24.37 -20.49
N ALA A 183 8.40 25.65 -20.16
CA ALA A 183 7.46 26.51 -20.86
C ALA A 183 7.79 26.69 -22.36
N ASP A 184 9.06 26.54 -22.74
CA ASP A 184 9.54 26.57 -24.14
C ASP A 184 9.42 25.21 -24.85
N GLY A 185 8.89 24.19 -24.18
CA GLY A 185 8.77 22.82 -24.69
C GLY A 185 9.99 21.93 -24.49
N SER A 186 11.11 22.47 -23.98
CA SER A 186 12.32 21.69 -23.74
C SER A 186 12.17 20.66 -22.61
N PRO A 187 12.97 19.56 -22.62
CA PRO A 187 13.05 18.62 -21.51
C PRO A 187 13.33 19.28 -20.16
N ILE A 188 12.58 18.87 -19.12
CA ILE A 188 12.98 19.14 -17.74
C ILE A 188 14.07 18.13 -17.37
N THR A 189 15.14 18.57 -16.72
CA THR A 189 16.24 17.73 -16.24
C THR A 189 16.46 17.90 -14.74
N GLY A 190 17.03 16.89 -14.08
CA GLY A 190 17.27 16.93 -12.64
C GLY A 190 17.89 15.66 -12.08
N PRO A 191 18.26 15.65 -10.78
CA PRO A 191 18.95 14.54 -10.16
C PRO A 191 18.02 13.34 -9.96
N ALA A 192 18.48 12.17 -10.38
CA ALA A 192 17.80 10.89 -10.22
C ALA A 192 18.74 9.86 -9.61
N TYR A 193 18.12 8.86 -8.98
CA TYR A 193 18.78 7.82 -8.21
C TYR A 193 18.15 6.48 -8.58
N GLU A 194 18.96 5.43 -8.64
CA GLU A 194 18.52 4.03 -8.74
C GLU A 194 19.17 3.21 -7.63
N TYR A 195 18.38 2.37 -6.97
CA TYR A 195 18.85 1.33 -6.06
C TYR A 195 18.64 -0.04 -6.70
N ILE A 196 19.73 -0.76 -6.95
CA ILE A 196 19.78 -1.97 -7.76
C ILE A 196 20.28 -3.13 -6.89
N VAL A 197 19.41 -4.13 -6.69
CA VAL A 197 19.72 -5.34 -5.92
C VAL A 197 19.40 -6.64 -6.65
N ASN A 198 18.82 -6.52 -7.84
CA ASN A 198 18.49 -7.67 -8.68
C ASN A 198 19.68 -8.00 -9.58
N GLY A 199 19.87 -9.29 -9.84
CA GLY A 199 20.83 -9.72 -10.87
C GLY A 199 20.34 -9.39 -12.28
N GLY A 200 21.26 -9.39 -13.24
CA GLY A 200 20.96 -9.14 -14.65
C GLY A 200 22.12 -8.44 -15.35
N THR A 201 22.21 -8.54 -16.67
CA THR A 201 23.29 -7.90 -17.46
C THR A 201 23.01 -6.44 -17.78
N SER A 202 21.79 -5.97 -17.51
CA SER A 202 21.38 -4.59 -17.69
C SER A 202 20.32 -4.21 -16.65
N TYR A 203 20.24 -2.92 -16.36
CA TYR A 203 19.25 -2.31 -15.49
C TYR A 203 18.57 -1.15 -16.25
N GLU A 204 17.25 -1.24 -16.41
CA GLU A 204 16.43 -0.16 -16.98
C GLU A 204 16.30 0.97 -15.97
N LEU A 205 16.61 2.19 -16.40
CA LEU A 205 16.47 3.39 -15.59
C LEU A 205 15.00 3.80 -15.51
N THR A 206 14.58 4.26 -14.33
CA THR A 206 13.22 4.76 -14.08
C THR A 206 12.91 5.94 -15.01
N TYR A 207 13.90 6.80 -15.23
CA TYR A 207 13.85 7.91 -16.17
C TYR A 207 15.08 7.90 -17.08
N ALA A 208 14.90 8.24 -18.35
CA ALA A 208 16.02 8.34 -19.29
C ALA A 208 17.05 9.38 -18.80
N ALA A 209 18.32 9.09 -19.01
CA ALA A 209 19.41 10.01 -18.73
C ALA A 209 19.36 11.23 -19.66
N ALA A 210 19.64 12.41 -19.10
CA ALA A 210 19.78 13.64 -19.88
C ALA A 210 21.01 13.60 -20.80
N THR A 211 22.01 12.80 -20.45
CA THR A 211 23.25 12.59 -21.20
C THR A 211 23.84 11.21 -20.88
N ILE A 212 24.53 10.61 -21.84
CA ILE A 212 25.26 9.35 -21.69
C ILE A 212 26.75 9.55 -21.31
N ASP A 213 27.15 10.80 -21.03
CA ASP A 213 28.49 11.12 -20.52
C ASP A 213 28.67 10.53 -19.10
N ARG A 214 29.44 9.44 -19.02
CA ARG A 214 29.71 8.72 -17.76
C ARG A 214 30.43 9.56 -16.70
N SER A 215 31.07 10.68 -17.07
CA SER A 215 31.70 11.58 -16.10
C SER A 215 30.69 12.37 -15.25
N LYS A 216 29.42 12.36 -15.66
CA LYS A 216 28.30 13.07 -15.00
C LYS A 216 27.38 12.14 -14.20
N ALA A 217 27.80 10.91 -13.98
CA ALA A 217 27.07 9.92 -13.21
C ALA A 217 28.02 9.10 -12.34
N THR A 218 27.48 8.44 -11.33
CA THR A 218 28.26 7.63 -10.40
C THR A 218 27.51 6.34 -10.12
N LEU A 219 28.19 5.22 -10.30
CA LEU A 219 27.75 3.90 -9.89
C LEU A 219 28.61 3.46 -8.69
N THR A 220 27.99 3.05 -7.60
CA THR A 220 28.70 2.43 -6.48
C THR A 220 28.25 0.98 -6.30
N HIS A 221 29.05 0.19 -5.58
CA HIS A 221 28.78 -1.19 -5.21
C HIS A 221 29.15 -1.43 -3.74
N ARG A 222 28.35 -2.25 -3.05
CA ARG A 222 28.66 -2.80 -1.72
C ARG A 222 27.86 -4.08 -1.45
N VAL A 223 28.31 -4.90 -0.50
CA VAL A 223 27.64 -6.15 -0.13
C VAL A 223 26.61 -5.91 0.97
N HIS A 224 27.04 -5.33 2.11
CA HIS A 224 26.16 -5.02 3.23
C HIS A 224 25.69 -3.56 3.19
N LEU A 225 24.56 -3.28 3.82
CA LEU A 225 24.01 -1.93 3.85
C LEU A 225 25.00 -0.91 4.42
N ASN A 226 25.71 -1.27 5.49
CA ASN A 226 26.64 -0.40 6.21
C ASN A 226 28.10 -0.47 5.71
N ASP A 227 28.38 -1.27 4.67
CA ASP A 227 29.68 -1.23 4.01
C ASP A 227 29.88 0.14 3.36
N LYS A 228 31.14 0.60 3.32
CA LYS A 228 31.50 1.81 2.58
C LYS A 228 31.20 1.58 1.09
N PRO A 229 30.35 2.40 0.43
CA PRO A 229 30.12 2.26 -1.00
C PRO A 229 31.42 2.46 -1.79
N GLU A 230 31.76 1.51 -2.65
CA GLU A 230 32.91 1.58 -3.52
C GLU A 230 32.49 2.08 -4.91
N ILE A 231 33.18 3.08 -5.45
CA ILE A 231 32.88 3.60 -6.79
C ILE A 231 33.29 2.54 -7.82
N VAL A 232 32.34 2.13 -8.67
CA VAL A 232 32.63 1.37 -9.88
C VAL A 232 33.24 2.34 -10.88
N PRO A 233 34.50 2.14 -11.33
CA PRO A 233 35.15 3.05 -12.27
C PRO A 233 34.30 3.25 -13.53
N SER A 234 34.37 4.42 -14.17
CA SER A 234 33.60 4.70 -15.39
C SER A 234 33.91 3.73 -16.54
N SER A 235 35.06 3.06 -16.52
CA SER A 235 35.42 1.97 -17.44
C SER A 235 34.74 0.62 -17.15
N GLY A 236 34.13 0.46 -15.97
CA GLY A 236 33.48 -0.76 -15.50
C GLY A 236 31.96 -0.84 -15.76
N TRP A 237 31.37 0.20 -16.34
CA TRP A 237 29.96 0.23 -16.71
C TRP A 237 29.70 1.16 -17.90
N GLN A 238 28.53 1.05 -18.50
CA GLN A 238 28.10 1.89 -19.62
C GLN A 238 26.60 2.13 -19.64
N TYR A 239 26.18 3.24 -20.26
CA TYR A 239 24.80 3.41 -20.72
C TYR A 239 24.55 2.61 -22.00
N ASN A 240 23.29 2.26 -22.26
CA ASN A 240 22.86 1.93 -23.62
C ASN A 240 22.78 3.20 -24.50
N ALA A 241 22.58 3.01 -25.81
CA ALA A 241 22.60 4.11 -26.79
C ALA A 241 21.54 5.19 -26.50
N ASP A 242 20.38 4.79 -25.99
CA ASP A 242 19.25 5.69 -25.74
C ASP A 242 19.29 6.37 -24.36
N GLY A 243 20.25 5.98 -23.50
CA GLY A 243 20.34 6.45 -22.13
C GLY A 243 19.19 5.98 -21.24
N THR A 244 18.53 4.88 -21.58
CA THR A 244 17.40 4.29 -20.83
C THR A 244 17.82 3.12 -19.94
N ALA A 245 19.05 2.64 -20.06
CA ALA A 245 19.56 1.55 -19.25
C ALA A 245 21.07 1.68 -19.02
N ILE A 246 21.56 1.00 -17.98
CA ILE A 246 22.98 0.77 -17.75
C ILE A 246 23.31 -0.73 -17.78
N GLY A 247 24.58 -1.06 -17.99
CA GLY A 247 25.11 -2.42 -17.86
C GLY A 247 26.56 -2.40 -17.39
N LEU A 248 26.99 -3.48 -16.75
CA LEU A 248 28.38 -3.64 -16.31
C LEU A 248 29.28 -4.05 -17.49
N LEU A 249 30.57 -3.74 -17.38
CA LEU A 249 31.60 -4.10 -18.35
C LEU A 249 32.57 -5.14 -17.78
N PRO A 250 33.11 -6.07 -18.61
CA PRO A 250 32.81 -6.28 -20.04
C PRO A 250 31.34 -6.62 -20.32
N ALA A 251 30.88 -6.39 -21.55
CA ALA A 251 29.48 -6.64 -21.91
C ALA A 251 29.08 -8.10 -21.58
N GLY A 252 27.91 -8.27 -20.95
CA GLY A 252 27.45 -9.56 -20.45
C GLY A 252 27.77 -9.82 -18.97
N THR A 253 28.57 -8.96 -18.32
CA THR A 253 28.72 -8.99 -16.86
C THR A 253 27.38 -8.69 -16.20
N SER A 254 26.98 -9.54 -15.26
CA SER A 254 25.74 -9.36 -14.49
C SER A 254 25.99 -8.59 -13.20
N PHE A 255 25.04 -7.75 -12.81
CA PHE A 255 24.92 -7.31 -11.42
C PHE A 255 24.81 -8.53 -10.51
N VAL A 256 25.51 -8.50 -9.37
CA VAL A 256 25.42 -9.58 -8.38
C VAL A 256 24.08 -9.46 -7.66
N ALA A 257 23.28 -10.53 -7.70
CA ALA A 257 22.00 -10.55 -7.01
C ALA A 257 22.21 -10.38 -5.49
N ASN A 258 21.37 -9.55 -4.88
CA ASN A 258 21.36 -9.17 -3.46
C ASN A 258 22.47 -8.21 -2.99
N ASP A 259 23.53 -8.01 -3.77
CA ASP A 259 24.46 -6.89 -3.56
C ASP A 259 23.75 -5.56 -3.85
N ILE A 260 24.30 -4.47 -3.34
CA ILE A 260 23.74 -3.13 -3.52
C ILE A 260 24.58 -2.39 -4.55
N TYR A 261 23.96 -2.05 -5.66
CA TYR A 261 24.48 -1.03 -6.56
C TYR A 261 23.60 0.22 -6.48
N GLU A 262 24.23 1.38 -6.43
CA GLU A 262 23.53 2.67 -6.42
C GLU A 262 24.00 3.53 -7.56
N PHE A 263 23.04 4.03 -8.33
CA PHE A 263 23.33 4.83 -9.52
C PHE A 263 22.75 6.23 -9.35
N SER A 264 23.61 7.24 -9.38
CA SER A 264 23.22 8.66 -9.33
C SER A 264 23.55 9.32 -10.67
N TYR A 265 22.57 9.98 -11.27
CA TYR A 265 22.69 10.58 -12.60
C TYR A 265 21.74 11.77 -12.77
N THR A 266 21.82 12.46 -13.90
CA THR A 266 20.83 13.47 -14.28
C THR A 266 19.81 12.86 -15.24
N ALA A 267 18.56 12.76 -14.81
CA ALA A 267 17.44 12.31 -15.64
C ALA A 267 16.84 13.46 -16.46
N LYS A 268 16.01 13.10 -17.44
CA LYS A 268 15.15 14.01 -18.20
C LYS A 268 13.72 13.48 -18.27
N ASP A 269 12.80 14.37 -18.62
CA ASP A 269 11.41 14.03 -18.99
C ASP A 269 10.60 13.38 -17.85
N PRO A 270 10.39 14.09 -16.73
CA PRO A 270 9.64 13.55 -15.60
C PRO A 270 8.16 13.37 -15.97
N THR A 271 7.63 12.19 -15.64
CA THR A 271 6.20 11.88 -15.73
C THR A 271 5.45 12.53 -14.57
N VAL A 272 4.22 12.98 -14.82
CA VAL A 272 3.33 13.52 -13.79
C VAL A 272 2.59 12.36 -13.12
N ASN A 273 3.32 11.53 -12.36
CA ASN A 273 2.78 10.30 -11.76
C ASN A 273 1.59 10.54 -10.82
N GLY A 274 1.51 11.73 -10.20
CA GLY A 274 0.38 12.13 -9.36
C GLY A 274 -0.98 12.07 -10.06
N VAL A 275 -1.03 12.13 -11.39
CA VAL A 275 -2.26 11.90 -12.19
C VAL A 275 -2.91 10.54 -11.89
N GLY A 276 -2.15 9.54 -11.43
CA GLY A 276 -2.70 8.28 -10.95
C GLY A 276 -3.75 8.44 -9.84
N PHE A 277 -3.58 9.41 -8.92
CA PHE A 277 -4.59 9.69 -7.88
C PHE A 277 -5.90 10.19 -8.49
N ALA A 278 -5.80 11.11 -9.46
CA ALA A 278 -6.95 11.66 -10.16
C ALA A 278 -7.65 10.59 -11.01
N ALA A 279 -6.89 9.72 -11.69
CA ALA A 279 -7.44 8.61 -12.48
C ALA A 279 -8.32 7.68 -11.63
N VAL A 280 -7.88 7.33 -10.42
CA VAL A 280 -8.68 6.51 -9.48
C VAL A 280 -9.91 7.26 -8.99
N ARG A 281 -9.78 8.54 -8.61
CA ARG A 281 -10.90 9.40 -8.20
C ARG A 281 -11.95 9.47 -9.30
N ASP A 282 -11.54 9.83 -10.51
CA ASP A 282 -12.43 10.10 -11.64
C ASP A 282 -13.12 8.81 -12.13
N TRP A 283 -12.39 7.69 -12.19
CA TRP A 283 -12.97 6.40 -12.56
C TRP A 283 -14.09 5.96 -11.62
N ASN A 284 -13.82 5.97 -10.33
CA ASN A 284 -14.77 5.52 -9.33
C ASN A 284 -15.95 6.51 -9.19
N ALA A 285 -15.70 7.82 -9.32
CA ALA A 285 -16.76 8.82 -9.37
C ALA A 285 -17.64 8.65 -10.61
N TRP A 286 -17.06 8.41 -11.79
CA TRP A 286 -17.80 8.18 -13.03
C TRP A 286 -18.69 6.93 -12.94
N LEU A 287 -18.13 5.81 -12.47
CA LEU A 287 -18.88 4.57 -12.26
C LEU A 287 -20.07 4.75 -11.30
N ARG A 288 -19.93 5.60 -10.27
CA ARG A 288 -20.97 5.85 -9.28
C ARG A 288 -22.05 6.83 -9.74
N TYR A 289 -21.65 7.92 -10.40
CA TYR A 289 -22.51 9.09 -10.55
C TYR A 289 -22.97 9.36 -11.99
N GLU A 290 -22.25 8.87 -13.00
CA GLU A 290 -22.54 9.20 -14.39
C GLU A 290 -23.33 8.10 -15.09
N THR A 291 -24.10 8.46 -16.11
CA THR A 291 -24.91 7.50 -16.89
C THR A 291 -24.23 7.06 -18.18
N LYS A 292 -23.36 7.90 -18.73
CA LYS A 292 -22.61 7.68 -19.96
C LYS A 292 -21.38 8.58 -20.00
N ASP A 293 -20.41 8.25 -20.84
CA ASP A 293 -19.29 9.13 -21.14
C ASP A 293 -19.69 10.26 -22.12
N SER A 294 -18.74 11.14 -22.45
CA SER A 294 -18.99 12.27 -23.37
C SER A 294 -19.20 11.82 -24.84
N ALA A 295 -18.80 10.60 -25.19
CA ALA A 295 -19.03 10.00 -26.50
C ALA A 295 -20.38 9.25 -26.59
N GLY A 296 -21.13 9.16 -25.48
CA GLY A 296 -22.41 8.48 -25.39
C GLY A 296 -22.33 7.00 -25.01
N THR A 297 -21.15 6.46 -24.70
CA THR A 297 -21.00 5.09 -24.22
C THR A 297 -21.61 4.96 -22.83
N ALA A 298 -22.56 4.04 -22.65
CA ALA A 298 -23.22 3.84 -21.37
C ALA A 298 -22.25 3.42 -20.26
N ASN A 299 -22.46 3.94 -19.05
CA ASN A 299 -21.83 3.42 -17.85
C ASN A 299 -22.42 2.04 -17.50
N PRO A 300 -21.60 0.97 -17.43
CA PRO A 300 -22.10 -0.38 -17.11
C PRO A 300 -22.77 -0.53 -15.74
N LEU A 301 -22.58 0.44 -14.84
CA LEU A 301 -23.12 0.47 -13.47
C LEU A 301 -24.05 1.69 -13.24
N ALA A 302 -24.52 2.33 -14.31
CA ALA A 302 -25.35 3.54 -14.23
C ALA A 302 -26.55 3.34 -13.29
N GLY A 303 -26.62 4.17 -12.24
CA GLY A 303 -27.73 4.17 -11.29
C GLY A 303 -27.76 3.00 -10.29
N ASP A 304 -26.77 2.10 -10.30
CA ASP A 304 -26.75 0.92 -9.44
C ASP A 304 -25.97 1.15 -8.13
N ILE A 305 -24.84 1.84 -8.18
CA ILE A 305 -23.89 1.88 -7.06
C ILE A 305 -24.34 2.82 -5.94
N THR A 306 -24.63 2.24 -4.78
CA THR A 306 -24.93 2.99 -3.55
C THR A 306 -23.69 3.24 -2.70
N ARG A 307 -22.70 2.34 -2.73
CA ARG A 307 -21.45 2.42 -1.96
C ARG A 307 -20.26 1.86 -2.73
N ILE A 308 -19.09 2.48 -2.53
CA ILE A 308 -17.81 1.97 -3.00
C ILE A 308 -16.89 1.71 -1.81
N TYR A 309 -16.47 0.47 -1.69
CA TYR A 309 -15.38 0.06 -0.81
C TYR A 309 -14.10 -0.06 -1.63
N THR A 310 -12.96 0.16 -1.01
CA THR A 310 -11.66 -0.19 -1.59
C THR A 310 -10.91 -1.13 -0.67
N GLU A 311 -10.30 -2.18 -1.25
CA GLU A 311 -9.32 -3.02 -0.57
C GLU A 311 -7.96 -2.85 -1.25
N CYS A 312 -6.91 -2.90 -0.44
CA CYS A 312 -5.54 -2.81 -0.94
C CYS A 312 -4.63 -3.75 -0.17
N SER A 313 -3.54 -4.14 -0.83
CA SER A 313 -2.49 -4.97 -0.24
C SER A 313 -1.11 -4.45 -0.64
N SER A 314 -0.31 -4.03 0.35
CA SER A 314 1.07 -3.55 0.18
C SER A 314 1.15 -2.19 -0.55
N GLN A 315 1.74 -2.12 -1.75
CA GLN A 315 1.96 -0.86 -2.48
C GLN A 315 0.69 0.01 -2.64
N PRO A 316 -0.47 -0.52 -3.07
CA PRO A 316 -1.66 0.30 -3.21
C PRO A 316 -2.22 0.86 -1.89
N CYS A 317 -1.85 0.30 -0.72
CA CYS A 317 -2.26 0.90 0.56
C CYS A 317 -1.49 2.18 0.88
N ARG A 318 -0.22 2.23 0.49
CA ARG A 318 0.57 3.47 0.54
C ARG A 318 -0.01 4.54 -0.39
N PHE A 319 -0.46 4.12 -1.57
CA PHE A 319 -1.26 4.97 -2.45
C PHE A 319 -2.52 5.47 -1.73
N LEU A 320 -3.30 4.62 -1.06
CA LEU A 320 -4.51 5.07 -0.37
C LEU A 320 -4.25 5.99 0.82
N ASN A 321 -3.11 5.88 1.49
CA ASN A 321 -2.68 6.84 2.50
C ASN A 321 -2.52 8.25 1.91
N ASP A 322 -1.80 8.37 0.79
CA ASP A 322 -1.60 9.66 0.11
C ASP A 322 -2.87 10.12 -0.62
N PHE A 323 -3.67 9.22 -1.19
CA PHE A 323 -4.96 9.53 -1.81
C PHE A 323 -5.86 10.25 -0.81
N ARG A 324 -5.98 9.72 0.42
CA ARG A 324 -6.75 10.32 1.51
C ARG A 324 -6.11 11.63 1.98
N TYR A 325 -4.80 11.64 2.24
CA TYR A 325 -4.09 12.82 2.72
C TYR A 325 -4.14 14.00 1.74
N LEU A 326 -4.01 13.75 0.43
CA LEU A 326 -4.04 14.78 -0.60
C LEU A 326 -5.46 15.24 -0.95
N GLY A 327 -6.49 14.55 -0.47
CA GLY A 327 -7.90 14.95 -0.60
C GLY A 327 -8.63 14.34 -1.79
N PHE A 328 -8.09 13.29 -2.42
CA PHE A 328 -8.68 12.67 -3.61
C PHE A 328 -9.97 11.88 -3.35
N ASN A 329 -10.39 11.72 -2.08
CA ASN A 329 -11.72 11.17 -1.82
C ASN A 329 -12.86 12.17 -2.09
N GLU A 330 -12.55 13.43 -2.41
CA GLU A 330 -13.50 14.39 -2.98
C GLU A 330 -13.45 14.35 -4.51
N ALA A 331 -14.54 13.93 -5.16
CA ALA A 331 -14.70 14.03 -6.61
C ALA A 331 -14.86 15.49 -7.07
N GLU A 332 -14.69 15.78 -8.37
CA GLU A 332 -14.84 17.15 -8.90
C GLU A 332 -16.26 17.73 -8.72
N ASN A 333 -17.26 16.87 -8.57
CA ASN A 333 -18.64 17.25 -8.22
C ASN A 333 -18.86 17.45 -6.70
N GLY A 334 -17.80 17.41 -5.89
CA GLY A 334 -17.82 17.59 -4.43
C GLY A 334 -18.30 16.37 -3.62
N LYS A 335 -18.63 15.25 -4.26
CA LYS A 335 -19.14 14.05 -3.58
C LYS A 335 -18.01 13.10 -3.16
N PRO A 336 -18.23 12.24 -2.15
CA PRO A 336 -17.26 11.22 -1.77
C PRO A 336 -17.07 10.19 -2.90
N VAL A 337 -15.82 9.72 -3.07
CA VAL A 337 -15.47 8.62 -3.97
C VAL A 337 -15.70 7.28 -3.26
N PHE A 338 -14.91 7.01 -2.21
CA PHE A 338 -15.00 5.81 -1.39
C PHE A 338 -15.77 6.08 -0.10
N ASP A 339 -16.59 5.11 0.30
CA ASP A 339 -17.28 5.09 1.59
C ASP A 339 -16.43 4.34 2.65
N GLY A 340 -15.66 3.33 2.23
CA GLY A 340 -14.86 2.50 3.12
C GLY A 340 -13.52 2.05 2.52
N ILE A 341 -12.49 1.95 3.36
CA ILE A 341 -11.15 1.46 3.02
C ILE A 341 -10.80 0.27 3.92
N LEU A 342 -10.47 -0.88 3.34
CA LEU A 342 -9.80 -1.99 4.02
C LEU A 342 -8.33 -2.01 3.59
N GLN A 343 -7.42 -1.65 4.48
CA GLN A 343 -5.99 -1.70 4.18
C GLN A 343 -5.33 -2.93 4.77
N TRP A 344 -4.50 -3.58 3.98
CA TRP A 344 -3.57 -4.60 4.43
C TRP A 344 -2.12 -4.18 4.13
N ILE A 345 -1.27 -4.14 5.16
CA ILE A 345 0.20 -3.98 5.09
C ILE A 345 0.70 -2.72 4.34
N GLY A 346 0.01 -1.59 4.51
CA GLY A 346 0.49 -0.25 4.08
C GLY A 346 1.11 0.61 5.18
N ALA A 347 0.70 0.39 6.43
CA ALA A 347 1.13 1.12 7.62
C ALA A 347 1.20 2.67 7.46
N GLY A 348 2.20 3.28 8.10
CA GLY A 348 2.37 4.73 8.26
C GLY A 348 2.90 5.44 7.02
N ASP A 349 3.18 4.68 5.96
CA ASP A 349 3.95 5.18 4.83
C ASP A 349 3.04 5.65 3.68
N GLY A 350 3.45 6.75 3.03
CA GLY A 350 2.86 7.24 1.79
C GLY A 350 3.49 6.57 0.58
N ILE A 351 3.30 7.11 -0.61
CA ILE A 351 3.89 6.57 -1.85
C ILE A 351 4.73 7.64 -2.57
N SER A 352 5.85 7.22 -3.16
CA SER A 352 6.67 8.08 -4.01
C SER A 352 5.96 8.32 -5.35
N MET A 353 4.90 9.13 -5.38
CA MET A 353 4.09 9.36 -6.58
C MET A 353 3.79 10.83 -6.87
N ASN A 354 3.69 11.68 -5.85
CA ASN A 354 3.42 13.12 -6.05
C ASN A 354 4.67 13.99 -5.88
N TYR A 355 5.77 13.59 -6.52
CA TYR A 355 7.06 14.29 -6.55
C TYR A 355 7.64 14.24 -7.96
N ARG A 356 8.51 15.20 -8.30
CA ARG A 356 9.32 15.09 -9.52
C ARG A 356 10.36 13.98 -9.35
N TRP A 357 10.58 13.19 -10.40
CA TRP A 357 11.39 11.96 -10.37
C TRP A 357 10.84 10.88 -9.43
N SER A 358 9.51 10.81 -9.31
CA SER A 358 8.82 9.83 -8.47
C SER A 358 8.90 8.43 -9.05
N ASP A 359 8.91 7.44 -8.17
CA ASP A 359 8.85 6.03 -8.55
C ASP A 359 7.87 5.29 -7.62
N PRO A 360 6.60 5.12 -8.03
CA PRO A 360 5.61 4.40 -7.23
C PRO A 360 5.89 2.89 -7.11
N GLY A 361 6.81 2.34 -7.92
CA GLY A 361 7.19 0.93 -7.89
C GLY A 361 8.10 0.57 -6.72
N ARG A 362 8.79 1.56 -6.14
CA ARG A 362 9.77 1.35 -5.06
C ARG A 362 9.16 1.37 -3.67
N THR A 363 9.87 0.76 -2.73
CA THR A 363 9.40 0.74 -1.34
C THR A 363 10.53 0.73 -0.32
N GLU A 364 10.54 1.76 0.52
CA GLU A 364 11.51 1.99 1.58
C GLU A 364 11.44 0.88 2.63
N ARG A 365 12.53 0.16 2.83
CA ARG A 365 12.64 -0.88 3.84
C ARG A 365 13.95 -0.69 4.60
N ASN A 366 14.11 -1.46 5.66
CA ASN A 366 15.30 -1.42 6.51
C ASN A 366 16.62 -1.68 5.73
N ARG A 367 16.56 -2.38 4.59
CA ARG A 367 17.68 -2.54 3.65
C ARG A 367 17.44 -1.88 2.28
N GLN A 368 16.30 -2.16 1.66
CA GLN A 368 16.00 -1.81 0.26
C GLN A 368 15.40 -0.40 0.11
N ASP A 369 15.76 0.33 -0.95
CA ASP A 369 15.13 1.60 -1.37
C ASP A 369 15.00 2.64 -0.25
N HIS A 370 15.87 2.58 0.77
CA HIS A 370 15.73 3.31 2.03
C HIS A 370 15.90 4.84 1.89
N LEU A 371 16.35 5.32 0.73
CA LEU A 371 16.48 6.73 0.36
C LEU A 371 15.36 7.25 -0.53
N TYR A 372 14.37 6.42 -0.89
CA TYR A 372 13.19 6.88 -1.62
C TYR A 372 12.16 7.51 -0.70
N LEU A 373 11.42 8.47 -1.26
CA LEU A 373 10.45 9.29 -0.54
C LEU A 373 9.16 8.51 -0.24
N GLU A 374 9.08 7.94 0.96
CA GLU A 374 7.91 7.16 1.37
C GLU A 374 7.33 7.56 2.73
N GLY A 375 8.10 7.44 3.83
CA GLY A 375 7.58 7.75 5.17
C GLY A 375 7.73 9.21 5.53
N ARG A 376 6.71 10.01 5.24
CA ARG A 376 6.69 11.45 5.55
C ARG A 376 5.50 11.81 6.42
N PHE A 377 5.68 12.85 7.23
CA PHE A 377 4.61 13.47 7.97
C PHE A 377 3.51 14.02 7.02
N PRO A 378 2.21 13.84 7.32
CA PRO A 378 1.66 13.20 8.52
C PRO A 378 1.63 11.67 8.48
N PHE A 379 2.05 11.04 9.58
CA PHE A 379 2.07 9.58 9.73
C PHE A 379 0.74 8.98 10.20
N ALA A 380 -0.08 9.77 10.90
CA ALA A 380 -1.25 9.29 11.62
C ALA A 380 -2.57 9.84 11.06
N ASN A 381 -3.66 9.18 11.44
CA ASN A 381 -5.01 9.54 11.02
C ASN A 381 -5.58 10.75 11.75
N VAL A 382 -5.10 11.02 12.96
CA VAL A 382 -5.53 12.17 13.80
C VAL A 382 -4.54 13.32 13.69
N MET A 383 -5.00 14.54 14.00
CA MET A 383 -4.17 15.75 13.98
C MET A 383 -3.00 15.61 14.96
N THR A 384 -1.78 15.77 14.44
CA THR A 384 -0.55 15.75 15.22
C THR A 384 0.31 16.95 14.87
N LYS A 385 1.24 17.31 15.76
CA LYS A 385 2.24 18.35 15.53
C LYS A 385 3.59 17.68 15.31
N ASP A 386 4.22 17.98 14.19
CA ASP A 386 5.58 17.56 13.89
C ASP A 386 6.58 18.41 14.70
N PRO A 387 7.37 17.82 15.61
CA PRO A 387 8.33 18.55 16.42
C PRO A 387 9.56 19.01 15.61
N ILE A 388 9.83 18.40 14.44
CA ILE A 388 11.00 18.73 13.61
C ILE A 388 10.67 19.89 12.68
N THR A 389 9.53 19.84 11.96
CA THR A 389 9.17 20.92 11.01
C THR A 389 8.24 21.99 11.59
N GLY A 390 7.61 21.72 12.75
CA GLY A 390 6.60 22.59 13.37
C GLY A 390 5.21 22.52 12.71
N ARG A 391 5.04 21.74 11.63
CA ARG A 391 3.75 21.58 10.93
C ARG A 391 2.74 20.84 11.81
N SER A 392 1.46 21.13 11.61
CA SER A 392 0.35 20.35 12.18
C SER A 392 -0.54 19.84 11.06
N ASP A 393 -0.76 18.53 11.01
CA ASP A 393 -1.51 17.88 9.93
C ASP A 393 -2.01 16.48 10.34
N SER A 394 -2.88 15.89 9.53
CA SER A 394 -3.30 14.48 9.63
C SER A 394 -3.67 13.92 8.26
N ARG A 395 -3.76 12.59 8.16
CA ARG A 395 -4.25 11.96 6.93
C ARG A 395 -5.72 12.27 6.63
N TYR A 396 -6.52 12.62 7.64
CA TYR A 396 -7.95 12.95 7.47
C TYR A 396 -8.23 14.45 7.33
N ALA A 397 -7.28 15.34 7.61
CA ALA A 397 -7.50 16.77 7.73
C ALA A 397 -8.14 17.43 6.49
N ARG A 398 -7.89 16.90 5.29
CA ARG A 398 -8.51 17.42 4.05
C ARG A 398 -9.93 16.91 3.87
N CYS A 399 -10.15 15.60 4.01
CA CYS A 399 -11.48 15.03 3.81
C CYS A 399 -12.49 15.52 4.86
N GLU A 400 -12.02 15.91 6.06
CA GLU A 400 -12.88 16.45 7.11
C GLU A 400 -13.46 17.80 6.70
N LYS A 401 -12.64 18.64 6.04
CA LYS A 401 -13.06 19.96 5.52
C LYS A 401 -14.06 19.86 4.38
N THR A 402 -13.99 18.77 3.61
CA THR A 402 -14.85 18.54 2.44
C THR A 402 -16.01 17.60 2.74
N HIS A 403 -16.11 17.08 3.97
CA HIS A 403 -17.09 16.08 4.38
C HIS A 403 -17.08 14.81 3.50
N THR A 404 -15.90 14.41 3.05
CA THR A 404 -15.70 13.23 2.19
C THR A 404 -14.79 12.19 2.84
N CYS A 405 -14.74 12.09 4.17
CA CYS A 405 -13.90 11.10 4.81
C CYS A 405 -14.44 9.67 4.67
N PRO A 406 -13.62 8.71 4.17
CA PRO A 406 -14.00 7.30 4.19
C PRO A 406 -13.74 6.69 5.56
N TYR A 407 -14.59 5.77 5.99
CA TYR A 407 -14.29 4.91 7.13
C TYR A 407 -13.18 3.92 6.76
N ALA A 408 -12.35 3.52 7.72
CA ALA A 408 -11.22 2.64 7.43
C ALA A 408 -10.99 1.55 8.50
N MET A 409 -10.64 0.37 8.02
CA MET A 409 -9.98 -0.68 8.81
C MET A 409 -8.53 -0.76 8.32
N GLU A 410 -7.59 -0.32 9.14
CA GLU A 410 -6.17 -0.36 8.82
C GLU A 410 -5.52 -1.56 9.52
N ILE A 411 -5.19 -2.58 8.73
CA ILE A 411 -4.62 -3.83 9.21
C ILE A 411 -3.16 -3.91 8.76
N PHE A 412 -2.24 -4.16 9.68
CA PHE A 412 -0.82 -4.35 9.35
C PHE A 412 -0.16 -5.36 10.27
N SER A 413 0.97 -5.91 9.83
CA SER A 413 1.66 -6.99 10.52
C SER A 413 2.76 -6.46 11.46
N ALA A 414 3.47 -7.37 12.12
CA ALA A 414 4.64 -7.01 12.89
C ALA A 414 5.77 -6.51 12.00
N ASN A 415 5.86 -6.97 10.75
CA ASN A 415 6.88 -6.50 9.82
C ASN A 415 6.86 -4.98 9.65
N GLU A 416 5.69 -4.35 9.60
CA GLU A 416 5.56 -2.91 9.41
C GLU A 416 6.08 -2.10 10.60
N TYR A 417 6.05 -2.63 11.83
CA TYR A 417 6.74 -1.98 12.95
C TYR A 417 8.26 -1.95 12.72
N TRP A 418 8.83 -3.07 12.28
CA TRP A 418 10.26 -3.23 12.09
C TRP A 418 10.80 -2.56 10.83
N VAL A 419 10.04 -2.59 9.74
CA VAL A 419 10.52 -2.25 8.39
C VAL A 419 9.88 -0.96 7.86
N LYS A 420 8.77 -0.52 8.46
CA LYS A 420 8.02 0.68 8.06
C LYS A 420 7.79 1.67 9.21
N ALA A 421 8.50 1.52 10.32
CA ALA A 421 8.35 2.40 11.50
C ALA A 421 6.87 2.56 11.92
N GLY A 422 6.09 1.47 11.89
CA GLY A 422 4.64 1.47 12.07
C GLY A 422 4.14 2.12 13.36
N SER A 423 4.98 2.27 14.38
CA SER A 423 4.65 2.99 15.61
C SER A 423 4.22 4.44 15.37
N LEU A 424 4.74 5.10 14.33
CA LEU A 424 4.40 6.49 14.02
C LEU A 424 2.93 6.69 13.61
N MET A 425 2.19 5.61 13.33
CA MET A 425 0.74 5.68 13.14
C MET A 425 -0.03 5.84 14.44
N THR A 426 0.52 5.34 15.54
CA THR A 426 -0.17 5.15 16.82
C THR A 426 0.46 5.96 17.96
N THR A 427 1.62 6.57 17.75
CA THR A 427 2.27 7.51 18.67
C THR A 427 2.37 8.89 18.05
N ASP A 428 2.48 9.93 18.87
CA ASP A 428 2.82 11.24 18.32
C ASP A 428 4.23 11.23 17.68
N PRO A 429 4.53 12.16 16.76
CA PRO A 429 5.81 12.14 16.04
C PRO A 429 7.05 12.34 16.93
N ALA A 430 6.85 12.79 18.17
CA ALA A 430 7.90 12.87 19.20
C ALA A 430 8.15 11.52 19.91
N GLY A 431 7.23 10.56 19.80
CA GLY A 431 7.33 9.25 20.45
C GLY A 431 7.10 9.31 21.96
N GLU A 432 6.33 10.29 22.44
CA GLU A 432 6.13 10.55 23.88
C GLU A 432 4.80 9.97 24.39
N LYS A 433 3.78 9.84 23.52
CA LYS A 433 2.46 9.36 23.91
C LYS A 433 1.74 8.61 22.80
N ASP A 434 0.82 7.75 23.21
CA ASP A 434 -0.14 7.11 22.32
C ASP A 434 -1.15 8.14 21.76
N LEU A 435 -1.55 7.95 20.51
CA LEU A 435 -2.59 8.74 19.85
C LEU A 435 -3.99 8.16 20.15
N PRO A 436 -5.02 9.02 20.21
CA PRO A 436 -6.40 8.55 20.27
C PRO A 436 -6.83 7.90 18.96
N ASP A 437 -7.88 7.08 19.02
CA ASP A 437 -8.55 6.57 17.83
C ASP A 437 -9.16 7.73 17.01
N SER A 438 -9.12 7.59 15.68
CA SER A 438 -9.88 8.44 14.76
C SER A 438 -11.37 8.06 14.80
N PRO A 439 -12.30 9.02 14.68
CA PRO A 439 -13.72 8.70 14.53
C PRO A 439 -14.04 7.93 13.24
N PHE A 440 -13.12 7.92 12.27
CA PHE A 440 -13.28 7.26 10.98
C PHE A 440 -12.44 5.98 10.84
N THR A 441 -11.61 5.61 11.81
CA THR A 441 -10.64 4.51 11.62
C THR A 441 -10.55 3.58 12.80
N ARG A 442 -10.43 2.28 12.53
CA ARG A 442 -9.87 1.30 13.48
C ARG A 442 -8.55 0.76 12.99
N ILE A 443 -7.62 0.60 13.92
CA ILE A 443 -6.26 0.10 13.66
C ILE A 443 -6.12 -1.30 14.27
N TYR A 444 -5.66 -2.26 13.47
CA TYR A 444 -5.45 -3.63 13.88
C TYR A 444 -4.05 -4.12 13.53
N PHE A 445 -3.31 -4.44 14.56
CA PHE A 445 -2.00 -5.06 14.48
C PHE A 445 -2.14 -6.59 14.49
N MET A 446 -1.63 -7.27 13.46
CA MET A 446 -1.52 -8.73 13.41
C MET A 446 -0.22 -9.16 14.10
N SER A 447 -0.36 -9.68 15.32
CA SER A 447 0.76 -10.05 16.20
C SER A 447 1.67 -11.07 15.55
N SER A 448 2.99 -10.88 15.72
CA SER A 448 4.03 -11.82 15.31
C SER A 448 4.09 -12.12 13.82
N MET A 449 3.33 -11.42 12.96
CA MET A 449 3.18 -11.77 11.55
C MET A 449 4.17 -11.04 10.64
N GLN A 450 4.63 -11.70 9.58
CA GLN A 450 5.47 -11.09 8.55
C GLN A 450 4.64 -10.36 7.46
N HIS A 451 5.30 -9.75 6.47
CA HIS A 451 4.65 -9.05 5.36
C HIS A 451 3.95 -10.04 4.42
N GLY A 452 2.74 -10.46 4.79
CA GLY A 452 1.98 -11.54 4.15
C GLY A 452 2.29 -12.93 4.70
N THR A 453 1.82 -13.98 4.04
CA THR A 453 2.02 -15.37 4.46
C THR A 453 3.30 -15.96 3.86
N GLY A 454 4.23 -16.39 4.71
CA GLY A 454 5.50 -17.01 4.32
C GLY A 454 5.44 -18.52 4.13
N ASN A 455 6.51 -19.09 3.57
CA ASN A 455 6.66 -20.52 3.41
C ASN A 455 7.49 -21.13 4.57
N PRO A 456 6.89 -21.93 5.47
CA PRO A 456 7.59 -22.48 6.63
C PRO A 456 8.62 -23.58 6.27
N ALA A 457 8.69 -23.99 4.99
CA ALA A 457 9.67 -24.93 4.48
C ALA A 457 10.82 -24.27 3.70
N SER A 458 10.80 -22.94 3.55
CA SER A 458 11.84 -22.20 2.84
C SER A 458 12.44 -21.11 3.72
N LYS A 459 13.75 -20.96 3.65
CA LYS A 459 14.47 -19.82 4.24
C LYS A 459 14.61 -18.65 3.27
N GLY A 460 14.49 -18.91 1.96
CA GLY A 460 14.86 -17.95 0.93
C GLY A 460 16.27 -17.41 1.18
N ASN A 461 16.41 -16.07 1.20
CA ASN A 461 17.66 -15.38 1.50
C ASN A 461 17.87 -15.13 3.01
N CYS A 462 16.97 -15.59 3.87
CA CYS A 462 16.97 -15.30 5.31
C CYS A 462 17.67 -16.40 6.12
N GLN A 463 18.01 -16.10 7.38
CA GLN A 463 18.64 -17.06 8.30
C GLN A 463 17.70 -18.20 8.72
N GLN A 464 16.41 -17.92 8.83
CA GLN A 464 15.38 -18.85 9.32
C GLN A 464 14.27 -19.11 8.32
N PHE A 465 13.47 -20.14 8.59
CA PHE A 465 12.27 -20.42 7.82
C PHE A 465 11.28 -19.26 7.90
N GLN A 466 10.55 -19.02 6.82
CA GLN A 466 9.61 -17.92 6.76
C GLN A 466 8.37 -18.18 7.63
N ASN A 467 7.79 -17.10 8.13
CA ASN A 467 6.64 -17.13 9.01
C ASN A 467 5.32 -17.44 8.26
N PRO A 468 4.63 -18.56 8.58
CA PRO A 468 3.46 -19.02 7.82
C PRO A 468 2.10 -18.48 8.30
N LEU A 469 2.07 -17.50 9.20
CA LEU A 469 0.80 -16.93 9.68
C LEU A 469 -0.06 -16.39 8.52
N ASP A 470 -1.38 -16.52 8.67
CA ASP A 470 -2.37 -16.20 7.64
C ASP A 470 -3.49 -15.32 8.20
N GLN A 471 -3.59 -14.10 7.68
CA GLN A 471 -4.50 -13.05 8.12
C GLN A 471 -5.86 -13.06 7.42
N GLN A 472 -6.03 -13.86 6.36
CA GLN A 472 -7.12 -13.66 5.39
C GLN A 472 -8.53 -13.75 6.03
N GLY A 473 -8.70 -14.64 7.01
CA GLY A 473 -9.96 -14.76 7.76
C GLY A 473 -10.29 -13.49 8.57
N VAL A 474 -9.27 -12.83 9.12
CA VAL A 474 -9.41 -11.58 9.86
C VAL A 474 -9.78 -10.42 8.93
N GLN A 475 -9.15 -10.34 7.76
CA GLN A 475 -9.49 -9.31 6.77
C GLN A 475 -10.97 -9.38 6.36
N ARG A 476 -11.49 -10.59 6.11
CA ARG A 476 -12.91 -10.78 5.77
C ARG A 476 -13.85 -10.39 6.91
N ALA A 477 -13.54 -10.77 8.14
CA ALA A 477 -14.35 -10.38 9.30
C ALA A 477 -14.39 -8.86 9.47
N LEU A 478 -13.24 -8.19 9.34
CA LEU A 478 -13.13 -6.75 9.44
C LEU A 478 -13.74 -6.01 8.25
N PHE A 479 -13.75 -6.60 7.04
CA PHE A 479 -14.53 -6.09 5.90
C PHE A 479 -16.03 -6.10 6.18
N VAL A 480 -16.57 -7.19 6.75
CA VAL A 480 -17.98 -7.26 7.16
C VAL A 480 -18.27 -6.22 8.26
N ALA A 481 -17.36 -6.04 9.22
CA ALA A 481 -17.49 -5.02 10.25
C ALA A 481 -17.48 -3.60 9.67
N LEU A 482 -16.63 -3.33 8.67
CA LEU A 482 -16.58 -2.06 7.95
C LEU A 482 -17.90 -1.76 7.24
N ASP A 483 -18.44 -2.73 6.50
CA ASP A 483 -19.73 -2.60 5.84
C ASP A 483 -20.83 -2.28 6.86
N LYS A 484 -20.89 -2.99 7.99
CA LYS A 484 -21.87 -2.74 9.05
C LYS A 484 -21.72 -1.35 9.68
N TRP A 485 -20.48 -0.90 9.91
CA TRP A 485 -20.20 0.43 10.45
C TRP A 485 -20.77 1.52 9.54
N ILE A 486 -20.51 1.42 8.23
CA ILE A 486 -20.95 2.39 7.24
C ILE A 486 -22.46 2.30 6.98
N THR A 487 -23.04 1.09 6.99
CA THR A 487 -24.43 0.87 6.57
C THR A 487 -25.44 1.05 7.70
N THR A 488 -25.07 0.71 8.93
CA THR A 488 -25.99 0.66 10.09
C THR A 488 -25.47 1.44 11.30
N GLY A 489 -24.25 1.97 11.26
CA GLY A 489 -23.62 2.61 12.42
C GLY A 489 -23.12 1.64 13.48
N ALA A 490 -23.23 0.33 13.26
CA ALA A 490 -22.75 -0.68 14.21
C ALA A 490 -21.22 -0.62 14.33
N LEU A 491 -20.73 -0.32 15.53
CA LEU A 491 -19.30 -0.15 15.76
C LEU A 491 -18.54 -1.46 15.50
N PRO A 492 -17.41 -1.41 14.80
CA PRO A 492 -16.51 -2.55 14.67
C PRO A 492 -15.85 -2.89 16.03
N PRO A 493 -15.16 -4.04 16.14
CA PRO A 493 -14.28 -4.30 17.26
C PRO A 493 -13.36 -3.10 17.56
N PRO A 494 -13.02 -2.82 18.83
CA PRO A 494 -12.07 -1.76 19.16
C PRO A 494 -10.70 -2.01 18.51
N SER A 495 -9.96 -0.91 18.28
CA SER A 495 -8.60 -0.98 17.75
C SER A 495 -7.71 -1.81 18.67
N GLN A 496 -6.81 -2.62 18.10
CA GLN A 496 -5.91 -3.51 18.83
C GLN A 496 -4.49 -3.35 18.27
N PHE A 497 -3.65 -2.63 19.00
CA PHE A 497 -2.25 -2.35 18.65
C PHE A 497 -1.42 -2.12 19.93
N PRO A 498 -0.09 -2.35 19.89
CA PRO A 498 0.80 -2.10 21.02
C PRO A 498 0.89 -0.63 21.36
N LYS A 499 1.00 -0.31 22.66
CA LYS A 499 0.98 1.04 23.21
C LYS A 499 2.17 1.32 24.11
N LEU A 500 2.57 2.59 24.16
CA LEU A 500 3.57 3.07 25.12
C LEU A 500 3.04 2.99 26.54
N SER A 501 1.78 3.40 26.74
CA SER A 501 1.15 3.54 28.07
C SER A 501 0.99 2.23 28.86
N ASP A 502 0.89 1.09 28.17
CA ASP A 502 0.80 -0.24 28.81
C ASP A 502 2.08 -1.07 28.67
N GLY A 503 3.15 -0.49 28.12
CA GLY A 503 4.46 -1.13 27.97
C GLY A 503 4.51 -2.25 26.94
N THR A 504 3.52 -2.33 26.03
CA THR A 504 3.51 -3.32 24.93
C THR A 504 4.19 -2.81 23.65
N LEU A 505 4.48 -1.51 23.56
CA LEU A 505 5.32 -0.89 22.53
C LEU A 505 6.62 -0.38 23.17
N VAL A 506 7.77 -0.82 22.67
CA VAL A 506 9.07 -0.66 23.34
C VAL A 506 10.21 -0.38 22.36
N LYS A 507 11.38 -0.02 22.89
CA LYS A 507 12.61 0.12 22.08
C LYS A 507 12.99 -1.23 21.47
N PRO A 508 13.67 -1.24 20.29
CA PRO A 508 13.96 -2.48 19.57
C PRO A 508 15.12 -3.31 20.16
N ASP A 509 15.81 -2.83 21.19
CA ASP A 509 16.86 -3.61 21.83
C ASP A 509 16.29 -4.85 22.55
N GLN A 510 17.11 -5.89 22.68
CA GLN A 510 16.67 -7.20 23.19
C GLN A 510 16.12 -7.13 24.62
N ALA A 511 16.66 -6.23 25.45
CA ALA A 511 16.23 -6.10 26.85
C ALA A 511 14.83 -5.49 26.93
N SER A 512 14.56 -4.47 26.12
CA SER A 512 13.26 -3.81 26.03
C SER A 512 12.18 -4.72 25.41
N THR A 513 12.49 -5.41 24.31
CA THR A 513 11.53 -6.32 23.65
C THR A 513 11.27 -7.60 24.43
N GLY A 514 12.23 -8.01 25.27
CA GLY A 514 12.18 -9.28 25.99
C GLY A 514 12.42 -10.49 25.09
N PHE A 515 12.92 -10.30 23.85
CA PHE A 515 13.09 -11.41 22.91
C PHE A 515 14.10 -12.45 23.45
N PRO A 516 13.73 -13.74 23.54
CA PRO A 516 14.55 -14.75 24.20
C PRO A 516 15.85 -15.02 23.43
N ARG A 517 16.88 -15.46 24.17
CA ARG A 517 18.13 -15.95 23.58
C ARG A 517 17.91 -17.38 23.07
N ILE A 518 17.41 -17.51 21.85
CA ILE A 518 17.20 -18.80 21.20
C ILE A 518 18.55 -19.28 20.61
N PRO A 519 18.97 -20.53 20.84
CA PRO A 519 20.16 -21.11 20.20
C PRO A 519 20.09 -21.06 18.66
N GLY A 520 21.21 -20.71 18.00
CA GLY A 520 21.28 -20.65 16.53
C GLY A 520 20.54 -19.47 15.89
N MET A 521 20.17 -18.46 16.69
CA MET A 521 19.41 -17.30 16.27
C MET A 521 20.14 -15.99 16.58
N THR A 522 20.16 -15.09 15.60
CA THR A 522 20.73 -13.75 15.76
C THR A 522 19.62 -12.72 15.97
N TYR A 523 19.77 -11.89 17.01
CA TYR A 523 18.91 -10.74 17.28
C TYR A 523 19.77 -9.48 17.36
N THR A 524 19.50 -8.52 16.48
CA THR A 524 20.22 -7.24 16.44
C THR A 524 19.36 -6.03 16.80
N GLY A 525 18.03 -6.20 16.89
CA GLY A 525 17.10 -5.08 16.99
C GLY A 525 17.03 -4.22 15.72
N PHE A 526 17.48 -4.75 14.58
CA PHE A 526 17.54 -4.01 13.32
C PHE A 526 16.15 -3.57 12.85
N LYS A 527 15.94 -2.25 12.75
CA LYS A 527 14.71 -1.62 12.27
C LYS A 527 15.00 -0.53 11.25
N THR A 528 14.00 -0.13 10.48
CA THR A 528 14.04 1.10 9.70
C THR A 528 14.11 2.32 10.62
N THR A 529 14.95 3.29 10.26
CA THR A 529 15.00 4.59 10.92
C THR A 529 14.32 5.62 10.05
N ARG A 530 13.39 6.38 10.62
CA ARG A 530 12.63 7.37 9.87
C ARG A 530 13.27 8.74 9.99
N TYR A 531 13.88 9.20 8.90
CA TYR A 531 14.54 10.50 8.84
C TYR A 531 13.66 11.56 8.18
N LEU A 532 13.82 12.81 8.61
CA LEU A 532 13.52 13.96 7.74
C LEU A 532 14.74 14.24 6.86
N PHE A 533 14.80 13.60 5.70
CA PHE A 533 15.90 13.77 4.74
C PHE A 533 15.95 15.16 4.09
N ASN A 534 17.16 15.58 3.70
CA ASN A 534 17.35 16.81 2.93
C ASN A 534 17.42 16.54 1.42
N TYR A 535 16.30 16.73 0.72
CA TYR A 535 16.21 16.66 -0.75
C TYR A 535 16.47 18.01 -1.46
N GLY A 536 16.94 19.01 -0.70
CA GLY A 536 17.25 20.35 -1.20
C GLY A 536 16.22 21.42 -0.81
N PRO A 537 16.52 22.69 -1.14
CA PRO A 537 15.70 23.83 -0.73
C PRO A 537 14.26 23.73 -1.22
N ASN A 538 13.30 24.04 -0.34
CA ASN A 538 11.85 24.06 -0.61
C ASN A 538 11.20 22.73 -1.03
N PHE A 539 11.92 21.60 -1.05
CA PHE A 539 11.36 20.31 -1.47
C PHE A 539 10.04 19.97 -0.76
N TYR A 540 9.95 20.14 0.55
CA TYR A 540 8.73 19.85 1.32
C TYR A 540 7.53 20.77 1.04
N LYS A 541 7.72 21.84 0.25
CA LYS A 541 6.66 22.72 -0.25
C LYS A 541 6.32 22.43 -1.71
N THR A 542 7.32 22.10 -2.55
CA THR A 542 7.15 22.01 -4.01
C THR A 542 7.08 20.58 -4.54
N GLY A 543 7.60 19.59 -3.80
CA GLY A 543 7.78 18.22 -4.27
C GLY A 543 8.86 18.05 -5.34
N ILE A 544 9.73 19.05 -5.53
CA ILE A 544 10.79 19.04 -6.55
C ILE A 544 12.15 18.91 -5.84
N PRO A 545 12.83 17.75 -5.92
CA PRO A 545 14.13 17.57 -5.29
C PRO A 545 15.24 18.21 -6.14
N THR A 546 16.19 18.89 -5.47
CA THR A 546 17.45 19.36 -6.09
C THR A 546 18.66 18.56 -5.59
N ILE A 547 18.45 17.70 -4.59
CA ILE A 547 19.41 16.73 -4.08
C ILE A 547 18.71 15.37 -4.11
N ASN A 548 19.21 14.44 -4.90
CA ASN A 548 18.68 13.08 -5.00
C ASN A 548 19.79 12.13 -5.48
N PRO A 549 20.18 11.09 -4.71
CA PRO A 549 19.66 10.76 -3.38
C PRO A 549 20.05 11.85 -2.34
N PRO A 550 19.38 11.91 -1.18
CA PRO A 550 19.85 12.73 -0.06
C PRO A 550 21.23 12.24 0.41
N LEU A 551 22.02 13.15 0.98
CA LEU A 551 23.32 12.78 1.56
C LEU A 551 23.13 11.79 2.71
N PHE A 552 23.92 10.73 2.72
CA PHE A 552 23.88 9.69 3.74
C PHE A 552 25.29 9.22 4.12
N ALA A 553 25.42 8.66 5.32
CA ALA A 553 26.63 8.06 5.85
C ALA A 553 26.28 6.80 6.68
N PRO A 554 27.07 5.72 6.57
CA PRO A 554 26.96 4.58 7.49
C PRO A 554 27.26 4.98 8.95
N PRO A 555 26.63 4.31 9.94
CA PRO A 555 25.56 3.34 9.77
C PRO A 555 24.27 4.01 9.28
N TYR A 556 23.45 3.27 8.54
CA TYR A 556 22.18 3.77 7.99
C TYR A 556 21.10 3.98 9.04
N GLN A 557 21.08 3.12 10.05
CA GLN A 557 20.09 3.15 11.12
C GLN A 557 20.58 4.01 12.28
N ASP A 558 19.65 4.79 12.84
CA ASP A 558 19.80 5.60 14.04
C ASP A 558 21.05 6.53 14.04
N ASN A 559 21.44 7.03 12.85
CA ASN A 559 22.59 7.91 12.66
C ASN A 559 22.16 9.36 12.46
N PRO A 560 22.34 10.25 13.46
CA PRO A 560 21.90 11.64 13.36
C PRO A 560 22.63 12.46 12.28
N ALA A 561 23.75 11.97 11.72
CA ALA A 561 24.39 12.61 10.57
C ALA A 561 23.54 12.57 9.29
N ASN A 562 22.58 11.63 9.21
CA ASN A 562 21.68 11.46 8.06
C ASN A 562 20.43 12.35 8.13
N GLY A 563 20.24 13.06 9.23
CA GLY A 563 19.16 14.03 9.45
C GLY A 563 18.41 13.82 10.77
N PRO A 564 17.46 14.72 11.08
CA PRO A 564 16.56 14.55 12.22
C PRO A 564 15.77 13.23 12.14
N ILE A 565 15.63 12.53 13.27
CA ILE A 565 14.99 11.22 13.37
C ILE A 565 13.63 11.36 14.06
N TYR A 566 12.60 10.75 13.48
CA TYR A 566 11.35 10.47 14.19
C TYR A 566 11.51 9.17 14.99
N PRO A 567 11.38 9.19 16.33
CA PRO A 567 11.51 7.98 17.15
C PRO A 567 10.52 6.90 16.72
N SER A 568 11.00 5.66 16.59
CA SER A 568 10.17 4.51 16.26
C SER A 568 10.42 3.34 17.22
N PHE A 569 9.35 2.58 17.47
CA PHE A 569 9.28 1.53 18.48
C PHE A 569 8.71 0.25 17.86
N VAL A 570 8.85 -0.86 18.57
CA VAL A 570 8.43 -2.19 18.11
C VAL A 570 7.61 -2.90 19.19
N PRO A 571 6.78 -3.91 18.81
CA PRO A 571 6.00 -4.67 19.77
C PRO A 571 6.89 -5.43 20.76
N LYS A 572 6.43 -5.53 22.01
CA LYS A 572 7.03 -6.37 23.05
C LYS A 572 6.63 -7.83 22.85
N THR A 573 7.54 -8.74 23.24
CA THR A 573 7.32 -10.18 23.14
C THR A 573 7.15 -10.86 24.51
N ASP A 574 6.52 -12.03 24.52
CA ASP A 574 6.49 -12.94 25.65
C ASP A 574 7.81 -13.75 25.75
N ALA A 575 7.90 -14.64 26.75
CA ALA A 575 9.08 -15.49 26.95
C ALA A 575 9.39 -16.43 25.77
N ASP A 576 8.43 -16.59 24.84
CA ASP A 576 8.59 -17.38 23.63
C ASP A 576 8.98 -16.53 22.43
N GLY A 577 9.15 -15.22 22.58
CA GLY A 577 9.47 -14.32 21.49
C GLY A 577 8.28 -14.00 20.58
N ASN A 578 7.04 -14.27 21.03
CA ASN A 578 5.83 -13.91 20.30
C ASN A 578 5.25 -12.59 20.81
N ASP A 579 4.73 -11.75 19.93
CA ASP A 579 4.18 -10.44 20.28
C ASP A 579 2.96 -10.57 21.21
N ILE A 580 2.90 -9.72 22.25
CA ILE A 580 1.87 -9.83 23.31
C ILE A 580 0.62 -8.98 23.05
N ALA A 581 0.71 -7.96 22.19
CA ALA A 581 -0.38 -7.05 21.87
C ALA A 581 -0.95 -7.33 20.47
N GLY A 582 -2.13 -6.78 20.18
CA GLY A 582 -2.80 -6.91 18.89
C GLY A 582 -3.66 -8.17 18.74
N ILE A 583 -4.03 -8.45 17.49
CA ILE A 583 -4.74 -9.66 17.11
C ILE A 583 -3.73 -10.81 17.03
N ARG A 584 -3.67 -11.57 18.12
CA ARG A 584 -2.95 -12.85 18.16
C ARG A 584 -3.80 -13.93 17.47
N LEU A 585 -3.34 -14.41 16.32
CA LEU A 585 -3.93 -15.58 15.67
C LEU A 585 -3.85 -16.82 16.59
N PRO A 586 -4.68 -17.85 16.40
CA PRO A 586 -4.67 -19.04 17.26
C PRO A 586 -3.30 -19.70 17.36
N GLU A 587 -2.51 -19.69 16.29
CA GLU A 587 -1.12 -20.15 16.27
C GLU A 587 -0.18 -19.34 17.17
N VAL A 588 -0.52 -18.09 17.49
CA VAL A 588 0.25 -17.22 18.40
C VAL A 588 -0.28 -17.30 19.83
N GLN A 589 -1.57 -17.61 20.01
CA GLN A 589 -2.19 -17.87 21.32
C GLN A 589 -1.83 -19.25 21.87
N VAL A 590 -1.69 -20.25 20.99
CA VAL A 590 -1.36 -21.65 21.30
C VAL A 590 -0.12 -22.06 20.48
N PRO A 591 1.05 -21.46 20.75
CA PRO A 591 2.20 -21.56 19.88
C PRO A 591 2.87 -22.94 19.88
N LEU A 592 3.37 -23.30 18.71
CA LEU A 592 4.28 -24.42 18.47
C LEU A 592 5.67 -23.92 18.00
N ALA A 593 5.84 -22.61 17.90
CA ALA A 593 7.04 -21.93 17.44
C ALA A 593 7.07 -20.50 17.95
N THR A 594 8.24 -19.88 17.84
CA THR A 594 8.37 -18.42 17.82
C THR A 594 8.04 -17.94 16.41
N TYR A 595 7.17 -16.94 16.32
CA TYR A 595 6.79 -16.25 15.10
C TYR A 595 7.21 -14.79 15.23
N THR A 596 7.95 -14.27 14.25
CA THR A 596 8.37 -12.87 14.23
C THR A 596 7.89 -12.15 12.97
N GLY A 597 7.76 -10.83 13.05
CA GLY A 597 7.58 -9.97 11.88
C GLY A 597 8.86 -9.54 11.19
N TRP A 598 10.02 -9.82 11.77
CA TRP A 598 11.34 -9.40 11.28
C TRP A 598 12.25 -10.59 11.07
N ALA A 599 13.19 -10.49 10.14
CA ALA A 599 14.21 -11.49 9.86
C ALA A 599 15.52 -10.81 9.42
N LEU A 600 16.63 -11.53 9.56
CA LEU A 600 17.94 -11.16 9.03
C LEU A 600 18.31 -12.05 7.86
N ARG A 601 19.09 -11.51 6.93
CA ARG A 601 19.63 -12.25 5.79
C ARG A 601 20.67 -13.28 6.24
N ALA A 602 20.78 -14.37 5.50
CA ALA A 602 21.88 -15.33 5.64
C ALA A 602 23.16 -14.79 4.97
N ALA A 603 24.29 -15.44 5.22
CA ALA A 603 25.53 -15.13 4.50
C ALA A 603 25.31 -15.27 2.97
N PRO A 604 25.96 -14.42 2.15
CA PRO A 604 27.01 -13.47 2.50
C PRO A 604 26.52 -12.07 2.91
N HIS A 605 25.21 -11.85 3.04
CA HIS A 605 24.61 -10.56 3.39
C HIS A 605 24.10 -10.52 4.83
N ASN A 606 24.72 -11.29 5.73
CA ASN A 606 24.23 -11.42 7.11
C ASN A 606 24.17 -10.07 7.83
N ASP A 607 23.34 -10.01 8.87
CA ASP A 607 23.10 -8.82 9.70
C ASP A 607 22.33 -7.68 9.02
N ASP A 608 22.20 -7.68 7.69
CA ASP A 608 21.19 -6.89 6.99
C ASP A 608 19.78 -7.47 7.20
N GLY A 609 18.77 -6.58 7.15
CA GLY A 609 17.37 -6.99 7.24
C GLY A 609 16.89 -7.80 6.03
N CYS A 610 16.17 -8.90 6.29
CA CYS A 610 15.51 -9.72 5.26
C CYS A 610 14.11 -9.16 4.89
N GLU A 611 14.04 -7.83 4.77
CA GLU A 611 12.92 -7.07 4.22
C GLU A 611 11.51 -7.54 4.67
N ALA A 612 10.76 -8.20 3.78
CA ALA A 612 9.37 -8.62 4.03
C ALA A 612 9.25 -9.88 4.91
N ALA A 613 10.34 -10.59 5.16
CA ALA A 613 10.32 -11.85 5.87
C ALA A 613 10.25 -11.66 7.37
N GLY A 614 9.58 -12.60 8.00
CA GLY A 614 9.66 -12.91 9.41
C GLY A 614 10.09 -14.35 9.60
N GLN A 615 10.15 -14.79 10.84
CA GLN A 615 10.79 -16.05 11.18
C GLN A 615 9.78 -17.00 11.80
N TYR A 616 9.90 -18.27 11.44
CA TYR A 616 9.26 -19.40 12.07
C TYR A 616 10.34 -20.29 12.69
N ILE A 617 10.39 -20.31 14.02
CA ILE A 617 11.42 -21.04 14.77
C ILE A 617 10.72 -22.05 15.68
N PRO A 618 10.60 -23.33 15.26
CA PRO A 618 9.91 -24.37 16.02
C PRO A 618 10.38 -24.45 17.47
N PHE A 619 9.47 -24.78 18.37
CA PHE A 619 9.87 -25.20 19.71
C PHE A 619 10.52 -26.59 19.67
N PRO A 620 11.40 -26.91 20.62
CA PRO A 620 11.85 -28.29 20.82
C PRO A 620 10.63 -29.21 21.01
N LYS A 621 10.70 -30.42 20.46
CA LYS A 621 9.56 -31.35 20.53
C LYS A 621 9.40 -31.91 21.93
N THR A 622 10.50 -32.36 22.53
CA THR A 622 10.53 -32.98 23.86
C THR A 622 11.32 -32.17 24.88
N LYS A 623 11.15 -32.48 26.16
CA LYS A 623 11.97 -31.89 27.23
C LYS A 623 13.46 -32.19 27.04
N VAL A 624 13.79 -33.38 26.52
CA VAL A 624 15.18 -33.78 26.24
C VAL A 624 15.77 -32.89 25.16
N ASP A 625 15.08 -32.73 24.03
CA ASP A 625 15.53 -31.86 22.93
C ASP A 625 15.77 -30.43 23.41
N ARG A 626 14.89 -29.91 24.29
CA ARG A 626 15.03 -28.57 24.87
C ARG A 626 16.30 -28.42 25.71
N ILE A 627 16.57 -29.39 26.58
CA ILE A 627 17.75 -29.37 27.45
C ILE A 627 19.02 -29.51 26.62
N GLU A 628 19.06 -30.42 25.66
CA GLU A 628 20.22 -30.65 24.78
C GLU A 628 20.55 -29.45 23.91
N SER A 629 19.53 -28.75 23.39
CA SER A 629 19.71 -27.53 22.61
C SER A 629 19.97 -26.29 23.47
N ALA A 630 19.79 -26.37 24.80
CA ALA A 630 19.77 -25.22 25.72
C ALA A 630 18.74 -24.14 25.35
N ASP A 631 17.60 -24.56 24.79
CA ASP A 631 16.51 -23.65 24.43
C ASP A 631 15.74 -23.21 25.70
N PRO A 632 15.58 -21.90 25.94
CA PRO A 632 14.87 -21.41 27.12
C PRO A 632 13.35 -21.62 27.04
N ARG A 633 12.79 -21.86 25.85
CA ARG A 633 11.35 -21.99 25.61
C ARG A 633 10.91 -23.41 25.95
N LEU A 634 9.78 -23.56 26.65
CA LEU A 634 9.21 -24.89 26.94
C LEU A 634 8.99 -25.69 25.64
N SER A 635 9.29 -26.98 25.68
CA SER A 635 9.02 -27.90 24.56
C SER A 635 7.52 -28.10 24.32
N VAL A 636 7.16 -28.61 23.14
CA VAL A 636 5.76 -28.96 22.82
C VAL A 636 5.20 -29.96 23.84
N GLU A 637 5.99 -30.96 24.22
CA GLU A 637 5.65 -31.95 25.25
C GLU A 637 5.36 -31.30 26.61
N GLU A 638 6.25 -30.42 27.09
CA GLU A 638 6.07 -29.74 28.39
C GLU A 638 4.85 -28.80 28.43
N ARG A 639 4.44 -28.24 27.28
CA ARG A 639 3.31 -27.29 27.18
C ARG A 639 1.93 -27.93 27.17
N TYR A 640 1.81 -29.03 26.45
CA TYR A 640 0.51 -29.59 26.06
C TYR A 640 0.38 -31.07 26.44
N GLY A 641 1.49 -31.81 26.57
CA GLY A 641 1.50 -33.25 26.82
C GLY A 641 1.06 -34.08 25.62
N ASN A 642 -0.16 -33.86 25.12
CA ASN A 642 -0.78 -34.61 24.03
C ASN A 642 -1.50 -33.71 23.01
N PHE A 643 -1.90 -34.34 21.90
CA PHE A 643 -2.56 -33.66 20.79
C PHE A 643 -3.95 -33.14 21.19
N GLU A 644 -4.69 -33.87 22.01
CA GLU A 644 -6.05 -33.55 22.44
C GLU A 644 -6.08 -32.24 23.24
N THR A 645 -5.09 -32.06 24.12
CA THR A 645 -4.93 -30.83 24.90
C THR A 645 -4.58 -29.64 24.00
N TYR A 646 -3.70 -29.84 23.03
CA TYR A 646 -3.39 -28.82 22.02
C TYR A 646 -4.64 -28.44 21.21
N ALA A 647 -5.35 -29.45 20.69
CA ALA A 647 -6.52 -29.26 19.84
C ALA A 647 -7.64 -28.50 20.58
N ALA A 648 -7.92 -28.87 21.83
CA ALA A 648 -8.93 -28.19 22.65
C ALA A 648 -8.56 -26.71 22.92
N ARG A 649 -7.29 -26.41 23.21
CA ARG A 649 -6.82 -25.02 23.39
C ARG A 649 -6.90 -24.22 22.09
N PHE A 650 -6.51 -24.84 20.98
CA PHE A 650 -6.55 -24.20 19.66
C PHE A 650 -7.99 -23.89 19.24
N GLU A 651 -8.91 -24.84 19.41
CA GLU A 651 -10.34 -24.64 19.19
C GLU A 651 -10.91 -23.51 20.06
N GLN A 652 -10.52 -23.46 21.34
CA GLN A 652 -10.93 -22.37 22.24
C GLN A 652 -10.44 -20.99 21.72
N ALA A 653 -9.20 -20.90 21.24
CA ALA A 653 -8.63 -19.68 20.66
C ALA A 653 -9.36 -19.25 19.37
N VAL A 654 -9.70 -20.20 18.50
CA VAL A 654 -10.52 -19.96 17.29
C VAL A 654 -11.90 -19.43 17.67
N ASN A 655 -12.59 -20.10 18.58
CA ASN A 655 -13.93 -19.72 19.04
C ASN A 655 -13.93 -18.35 19.73
N ASP A 656 -12.85 -17.97 20.41
CA ASP A 656 -12.68 -16.64 20.98
C ASP A 656 -12.63 -15.53 19.93
N LEU A 657 -11.88 -15.73 18.85
CA LEU A 657 -11.83 -14.78 17.75
C LEU A 657 -13.19 -14.63 17.05
N VAL A 658 -13.97 -15.71 16.94
CA VAL A 658 -15.36 -15.65 16.43
C VAL A 658 -16.23 -14.80 17.36
N ARG A 659 -16.20 -15.05 18.68
CA ARG A 659 -16.98 -14.28 19.66
C ARG A 659 -16.64 -12.79 19.64
N ARG A 660 -15.36 -12.44 19.43
CA ARG A 660 -14.89 -11.06 19.32
C ARG A 660 -15.18 -10.40 17.96
N GLY A 661 -15.76 -11.12 17.00
CA GLY A 661 -16.02 -10.62 15.65
C GLY A 661 -14.76 -10.43 14.81
N ILE A 662 -13.66 -11.10 15.17
CA ILE A 662 -12.36 -11.05 14.49
C ILE A 662 -12.22 -12.21 13.48
N LEU A 663 -13.02 -13.26 13.60
CA LEU A 663 -13.18 -14.31 12.57
C LEU A 663 -14.65 -14.52 12.24
N LEU A 664 -14.93 -14.83 10.97
CA LEU A 664 -16.22 -15.34 10.54
C LEU A 664 -16.30 -16.85 10.83
N PRO A 665 -17.48 -17.41 11.16
CA PRO A 665 -17.62 -18.84 11.45
C PRO A 665 -17.06 -19.77 10.37
N PHE A 666 -17.30 -19.45 9.10
CA PHE A 666 -16.77 -20.22 7.96
C PHE A 666 -15.23 -20.23 7.93
N ASP A 667 -14.61 -19.08 8.22
CA ASP A 667 -13.16 -18.96 8.21
C ASP A 667 -12.52 -19.65 9.44
N ALA A 668 -13.23 -19.62 10.57
CA ALA A 668 -12.86 -20.33 11.79
C ALA A 668 -12.84 -21.86 11.60
N GLU A 669 -13.89 -22.42 10.98
CA GLU A 669 -13.96 -23.86 10.70
C GLU A 669 -12.80 -24.32 9.81
N ARG A 670 -12.51 -23.57 8.73
CA ARG A 670 -11.40 -23.89 7.82
C ARG A 670 -10.04 -23.79 8.49
N MET A 671 -9.83 -22.74 9.29
CA MET A 671 -8.59 -22.54 10.05
C MET A 671 -8.36 -23.70 11.03
N LEU A 672 -9.38 -24.06 11.80
CA LEU A 672 -9.33 -25.18 12.75
C LEU A 672 -8.97 -26.49 12.03
N LYS A 673 -9.72 -26.84 10.98
CA LYS A 673 -9.50 -28.08 10.22
C LYS A 673 -8.08 -28.14 9.65
N LYS A 674 -7.65 -27.09 8.94
CA LYS A 674 -6.32 -27.02 8.32
C LYS A 674 -5.21 -27.18 9.36
N ASN A 675 -5.30 -26.45 10.47
CA ASN A 675 -4.28 -26.49 11.52
C ASN A 675 -4.16 -27.89 12.13
N LEU A 676 -5.28 -28.49 12.56
CA LEU A 676 -5.26 -29.81 13.20
C LEU A 676 -4.74 -30.90 12.25
N GLU A 677 -5.06 -30.84 10.96
CA GLU A 677 -4.51 -31.74 9.94
C GLU A 677 -2.99 -31.56 9.78
N ASP A 678 -2.51 -30.32 9.70
CA ASP A 678 -1.09 -30.02 9.55
C ASP A 678 -0.27 -30.44 10.77
N VAL A 679 -0.79 -30.21 11.98
CA VAL A 679 -0.15 -30.61 13.23
C VAL A 679 -0.05 -32.13 13.35
N ARG A 680 -1.09 -32.87 12.94
CA ARG A 680 -1.05 -34.34 12.89
C ARG A 680 0.01 -34.84 11.92
N LYS A 681 0.12 -34.25 10.72
CA LYS A 681 1.12 -34.61 9.70
C LYS A 681 2.56 -34.39 10.19
N ARG A 682 2.80 -33.34 10.98
CA ARG A 682 4.13 -33.03 11.54
C ARG A 682 4.57 -33.95 12.67
N ASN A 683 3.67 -34.80 13.20
CA ASN A 683 3.96 -35.76 14.27
C ASN A 683 4.67 -35.10 15.48
N LEU A 684 4.19 -33.94 15.92
CA LEU A 684 4.78 -33.15 17.01
C LEU A 684 4.45 -33.71 18.40
N PHE A 685 3.38 -34.48 18.52
CA PHE A 685 2.95 -35.11 19.77
C PHE A 685 3.32 -36.59 19.78
N SER A 686 3.63 -37.14 20.95
CA SER A 686 3.86 -38.59 21.08
C SER A 686 2.55 -39.36 20.83
N LYS A 687 2.61 -40.49 20.13
CA LYS A 687 1.50 -41.45 20.02
C LYS A 687 1.42 -42.22 21.35
N LYS A 688 0.83 -41.62 22.37
CA LYS A 688 0.53 -42.32 23.63
C LYS A 688 -0.95 -42.60 23.72
#